data_AF-A0A413FG79-F1
#
_entry.id   AF-A0A413FG79-F1
#
_cell.length_a   1.000
_cell.length_b   1.000
_cell.length_c   1.000
_cell.angle_alpha   90.00
_cell.angle_beta   90.00
_cell.angle_gamma   90.00
#
_symmetry.space_group_name_H-M   'P 1'
#
loop_
_entity.id
_entity.type
_entity.pdbx_description
1 polymer ?
#
loop_
_entity_poly.entity_id
_entity_poly.type
_entity_poly.pdbx_seq_one_letter_code
_entity_poly.pdbx_strand_id
1 'polypeptide(L)'
;MQESNYLGTEKVGSLLRKFAVPCIFSLIISCLYNIVDQIFVGNGIGYLGNAATGVIFPITVVGWGLSLFFGDGAAAVLSVSLGRKETQKIHKSVGNSILCSFLAGLVITVAGYLGGDHLLRLIGATDANLTLARDYGFIIYAMIPFALVQNTLASIIRADGSPRYAMGAMLAGAAINIIGDPLAIFVLDLGIKGAAWATILGQFVSFLICAAYLAKSKTFRLSLDSFHLDFIELKHVMALGTSSLLTQWSIVVITVINNILLVRYGSVSVFGPDIPLAAFVVIMKLFQIVLNIGIGIAAGAQPIVGYNYGAGQYDRVRELLKLMLKWTAIICLICTVLFEAVPQIFIRLFGSDGELYTQFATQCLRIYLSLILFTCVQKVCAIFLQSIGHARAAVPLSVLRDALLIVFSLILPLRLGVTGIFWAAPAADTIAVLVTFFFMVRLWSELSQRPAEETGMAVLQPSRTGIILTISREHGSAGKQIGQLVAEKMGIPCYYKEMIALAAKESGLSKEFISSLNTNENMAMRELYLSTEAVQQAVTAQDKAIKRIANTGSCVIVGRAADYVLRGYENVVRVFIYAPAGYRVQNVMKMYGDTQEQGKKSIARSDAARAAYYKSISGREWGDPHGYELCVDSSIGAEAAASLICEYMRHRG
;
A
#
# COMPACT_ATOMS: atom_id res chain seq x y z
N MET A 1 4.21 -13.07 -12.90
CA MET A 1 3.49 -11.82 -13.27
C MET A 1 2.04 -12.02 -13.73
N GLN A 2 1.56 -13.24 -14.08
CA GLN A 2 0.14 -13.48 -14.42
C GLN A 2 -0.86 -13.07 -13.31
N GLU A 3 -0.47 -13.16 -12.03
CA GLU A 3 -1.36 -12.82 -10.89
C GLU A 3 -1.53 -11.31 -10.63
N SER A 4 -0.61 -10.43 -11.05
CA SER A 4 -0.79 -8.99 -10.83
C SER A 4 -1.91 -8.41 -11.71
N ASN A 5 -2.14 -9.02 -12.88
CA ASN A 5 -3.24 -8.64 -13.78
C ASN A 5 -4.64 -8.98 -13.20
N TYR A 6 -4.73 -9.89 -12.24
CA TYR A 6 -5.99 -10.28 -11.59
C TYR A 6 -6.62 -9.12 -10.80
N LEU A 7 -5.80 -8.28 -10.14
CA LEU A 7 -6.28 -7.13 -9.36
C LEU A 7 -6.98 -6.06 -10.23
N GLY A 8 -6.57 -5.96 -11.50
CA GLY A 8 -7.15 -5.02 -12.48
C GLY A 8 -8.27 -5.60 -13.34
N THR A 9 -8.52 -6.92 -13.31
CA THR A 9 -9.45 -7.58 -14.25
C THR A 9 -10.64 -8.23 -13.55
N GLU A 10 -10.44 -8.86 -12.39
CA GLU A 10 -11.50 -9.55 -11.66
C GLU A 10 -12.60 -8.59 -11.17
N LYS A 11 -13.81 -9.09 -10.92
CA LYS A 11 -14.89 -8.26 -10.38
C LYS A 11 -14.54 -7.68 -9.01
N VAL A 12 -14.74 -6.38 -8.85
CA VAL A 12 -14.35 -5.61 -7.67
C VAL A 12 -14.94 -6.18 -6.37
N GLY A 13 -16.23 -6.54 -6.36
CA GLY A 13 -16.86 -7.14 -5.18
C GLY A 13 -16.29 -8.52 -4.80
N SER A 14 -15.89 -9.33 -5.78
CA SER A 14 -15.24 -10.63 -5.54
C SER A 14 -13.86 -10.45 -4.91
N LEU A 15 -13.07 -9.51 -5.46
CA LEU A 15 -11.78 -9.11 -4.90
C LEU A 15 -11.93 -8.60 -3.46
N LEU A 16 -12.84 -7.66 -3.23
CA LEU A 16 -13.06 -7.09 -1.90
C LEU A 16 -13.38 -8.18 -0.88
N ARG A 17 -14.30 -9.10 -1.18
CA ARG A 17 -14.61 -10.23 -0.28
C ARG A 17 -13.39 -11.11 -0.03
N LYS A 18 -12.63 -11.46 -1.07
CA LYS A 18 -11.46 -12.33 -0.98
C LYS A 18 -10.34 -11.73 -0.11
N PHE A 19 -10.25 -10.39 -0.05
CA PHE A 19 -9.22 -9.69 0.71
C PHE A 19 -9.70 -9.18 2.07
N ALA A 20 -10.87 -8.56 2.15
CA ALA A 20 -11.42 -7.99 3.38
C ALA A 20 -11.71 -9.05 4.44
N VAL A 21 -12.31 -10.19 4.05
CA VAL A 21 -12.69 -11.23 5.03
C VAL A 21 -11.48 -11.76 5.81
N PRO A 22 -10.36 -12.19 5.17
CA PRO A 22 -9.18 -12.58 5.91
C PRO A 22 -8.61 -11.48 6.82
N CYS A 23 -8.64 -10.21 6.37
CA CYS A 23 -8.13 -9.09 7.17
C CYS A 23 -8.99 -8.81 8.40
N ILE A 24 -10.32 -8.88 8.26
CA ILE A 24 -11.26 -8.76 9.38
C ILE A 24 -10.98 -9.87 10.41
N PHE A 25 -10.86 -11.12 9.95
CA PHE A 25 -10.55 -12.24 10.84
C PHE A 25 -9.20 -12.05 11.54
N SER A 26 -8.14 -11.65 10.82
CA SER A 26 -6.87 -11.29 11.45
C SER A 26 -7.05 -10.28 12.58
N LEU A 27 -7.72 -9.15 12.35
CA LEU A 27 -7.84 -8.12 13.38
C LEU A 27 -8.72 -8.54 14.56
N ILE A 28 -9.79 -9.31 14.31
CA ILE A 28 -10.64 -9.85 15.38
C ILE A 28 -9.89 -10.88 16.21
N ILE A 29 -9.20 -11.84 15.58
CA ILE A 29 -8.42 -12.87 16.29
C ILE A 29 -7.35 -12.20 17.15
N SER A 30 -6.74 -11.11 16.66
CA SER A 30 -5.73 -10.38 17.40
C SER A 30 -6.31 -9.79 18.68
N CYS A 31 -7.50 -9.21 18.58
CA CYS A 31 -8.22 -8.71 19.73
C CYS A 31 -8.62 -9.84 20.71
N LEU A 32 -9.10 -10.97 20.20
CA LEU A 32 -9.57 -12.09 21.02
C LEU A 32 -8.46 -12.76 21.81
N TYR A 33 -7.30 -13.06 21.22
CA TYR A 33 -6.23 -13.71 21.98
C TYR A 33 -5.65 -12.78 23.05
N ASN A 34 -5.58 -11.46 22.80
CA ASN A 34 -5.18 -10.49 23.83
C ASN A 34 -6.13 -10.50 25.04
N ILE A 35 -7.44 -10.74 24.81
CA ILE A 35 -8.41 -10.92 25.90
C ILE A 35 -8.16 -12.24 26.64
N VAL A 36 -7.92 -13.32 25.90
CA VAL A 36 -7.67 -14.65 26.47
C VAL A 36 -6.39 -14.68 27.32
N ASP A 37 -5.29 -14.07 26.85
CA ASP A 37 -4.03 -13.91 27.61
C ASP A 37 -4.29 -13.22 28.96
N GLN A 38 -5.01 -12.10 28.94
CA GLN A 38 -5.35 -11.35 30.15
C GLN A 38 -6.25 -12.14 31.13
N ILE A 39 -7.09 -13.05 30.62
CA ILE A 39 -7.89 -13.97 31.45
C ILE A 39 -6.99 -15.00 32.13
N PHE A 40 -6.05 -15.62 31.40
CA PHE A 40 -5.16 -16.63 31.98
C PHE A 40 -4.17 -16.02 32.97
N VAL A 41 -3.59 -14.86 32.66
CA VAL A 41 -2.71 -14.14 33.58
C VAL A 41 -3.47 -13.73 34.85
N GLY A 42 -4.69 -13.22 34.70
CA GLY A 42 -5.55 -12.86 35.82
C GLY A 42 -5.90 -14.03 36.73
N ASN A 43 -6.25 -15.19 36.16
CA ASN A 43 -6.63 -16.37 36.93
C ASN A 43 -5.43 -17.12 37.53
N GLY A 44 -4.26 -17.12 36.87
CA GLY A 44 -3.09 -17.87 37.33
C GLY A 44 -2.19 -17.09 38.29
N ILE A 45 -1.97 -15.80 38.03
CA ILE A 45 -1.03 -14.96 38.81
C ILE A 45 -1.78 -13.97 39.70
N GLY A 46 -3.04 -13.67 39.37
CA GLY A 46 -3.85 -12.67 40.07
C GLY A 46 -3.74 -11.28 39.46
N TYR A 47 -4.43 -10.32 40.09
CA TYR A 47 -4.51 -8.94 39.58
C TYR A 47 -3.16 -8.24 39.43
N LEU A 48 -2.14 -8.61 40.24
CA LEU A 48 -0.78 -8.10 40.12
C LEU A 48 -0.12 -8.51 38.79
N GLY A 49 -0.44 -9.70 38.28
CA GLY A 49 0.00 -10.15 36.96
C GLY A 49 -0.59 -9.28 35.85
N ASN A 50 -1.89 -9.02 35.90
CA ASN A 50 -2.56 -8.13 34.95
C ASN A 50 -2.07 -6.68 35.05
N ALA A 51 -1.76 -6.19 36.25
CA ALA A 51 -1.15 -4.88 36.43
C ALA A 51 0.26 -4.83 35.78
N ALA A 52 1.05 -5.89 35.94
CA ALA A 52 2.38 -6.00 35.34
C ALA A 52 2.35 -6.04 33.81
N THR A 53 1.45 -6.82 33.19
CA THR A 53 1.28 -6.80 31.73
C THR A 53 0.79 -5.44 31.24
N GLY A 54 -0.07 -4.78 32.00
CA GLY A 54 -0.54 -3.40 31.73
C GLY A 54 0.58 -2.36 31.71
N VAL A 55 1.61 -2.49 32.56
CA VAL A 55 2.80 -1.61 32.53
C VAL A 55 3.61 -1.79 31.24
N ILE A 56 3.68 -3.00 30.71
CA ILE A 56 4.45 -3.30 29.48
C ILE A 56 3.68 -2.90 28.22
N PHE A 57 2.34 -2.87 28.27
CA PHE A 57 1.48 -2.61 27.14
C PHE A 57 1.81 -1.32 26.37
N PRO A 58 2.01 -0.13 26.99
CA PRO A 58 2.37 1.09 26.27
C PRO A 58 3.63 0.96 25.39
N ILE A 59 4.65 0.23 25.85
CA ILE A 59 5.90 0.01 25.10
C ILE A 59 5.59 -0.79 23.82
N THR A 60 4.78 -1.85 23.95
CA THR A 60 4.38 -2.67 22.80
C THR A 60 3.51 -1.89 21.80
N VAL A 61 2.65 -1.00 22.27
CA VAL A 61 1.81 -0.15 21.40
C VAL A 61 2.65 0.84 20.59
N VAL A 62 3.69 1.44 21.19
CA VAL A 62 4.66 2.27 20.43
C VAL A 62 5.32 1.44 19.33
N GLY A 63 5.72 0.21 19.65
CA GLY A 63 6.25 -0.73 18.67
C GLY A 63 5.26 -1.04 17.53
N TRP A 64 4.00 -1.34 17.86
CA TRP A 64 2.96 -1.58 16.85
C TRP A 64 2.73 -0.36 15.96
N GLY A 65 2.73 0.85 16.52
CA GLY A 65 2.68 2.10 15.76
C GLY A 65 3.78 2.21 14.71
N LEU A 66 5.02 1.87 15.06
CA LEU A 66 6.15 1.85 14.12
C LEU A 66 6.05 0.72 13.10
N SER A 67 5.51 -0.45 13.49
CA SER A 67 5.29 -1.54 12.53
C SER A 67 4.26 -1.17 11.46
N LEU A 68 3.16 -0.50 11.85
CA LEU A 68 2.14 -0.03 10.92
C LEU A 68 2.64 1.14 10.08
N PHE A 69 3.48 2.01 10.66
CA PHE A 69 4.16 3.09 9.93
C PHE A 69 4.92 2.57 8.72
N PHE A 70 5.81 1.60 8.92
CA PHE A 70 6.56 1.01 7.79
C PHE A 70 5.69 0.07 6.95
N GLY A 71 4.86 -0.76 7.58
CA GLY A 71 4.02 -1.76 6.91
C GLY A 71 2.97 -1.17 5.99
N ASP A 72 2.14 -0.25 6.48
CA ASP A 72 1.05 0.33 5.69
C ASP A 72 1.59 1.29 4.62
N GLY A 73 2.66 2.02 4.94
CA GLY A 73 3.39 2.84 3.98
C GLY A 73 3.96 2.01 2.83
N ALA A 74 4.65 0.91 3.14
CA ALA A 74 5.20 0.00 2.13
C ALA A 74 4.10 -0.66 1.31
N ALA A 75 3.01 -1.10 1.95
CA ALA A 75 1.87 -1.71 1.29
C ALA A 75 1.19 -0.76 0.30
N ALA A 76 1.02 0.52 0.66
CA ALA A 76 0.48 1.54 -0.24
C ALA A 76 1.41 1.83 -1.43
N VAL A 77 2.71 2.03 -1.18
CA VAL A 77 3.71 2.25 -2.24
C VAL A 77 3.80 1.06 -3.18
N LEU A 78 3.87 -0.16 -2.64
CA LEU A 78 3.85 -1.42 -3.39
C LEU A 78 2.63 -1.48 -4.32
N SER A 79 1.42 -1.32 -3.77
CA SER A 79 0.18 -1.47 -4.54
C SER A 79 0.06 -0.44 -5.67
N VAL A 80 0.37 0.84 -5.41
CA VAL A 80 0.32 1.91 -6.41
C VAL A 80 1.40 1.71 -7.49
N SER A 81 2.62 1.33 -7.09
CA SER A 81 3.74 1.14 -8.02
C SER A 81 3.51 -0.07 -8.94
N LEU A 82 2.84 -1.12 -8.44
CA LEU A 82 2.40 -2.25 -9.27
C LEU A 82 1.39 -1.83 -10.33
N GLY A 83 0.43 -0.97 -9.96
CA GLY A 83 -0.53 -0.41 -10.92
C GLY A 83 0.16 0.40 -12.02
N ARG A 84 1.17 1.21 -11.65
CA ARG A 84 1.98 2.01 -12.58
C ARG A 84 2.99 1.21 -13.39
N LYS A 85 3.17 -0.08 -13.10
CA LYS A 85 4.21 -0.96 -13.68
C LYS A 85 5.64 -0.51 -13.36
N GLU A 86 5.84 0.23 -12.27
CA GLU A 86 7.15 0.73 -11.80
C GLU A 86 7.81 -0.29 -10.86
N THR A 87 8.15 -1.49 -11.34
CA THR A 87 8.54 -2.60 -10.46
C THR A 87 9.93 -2.50 -9.85
N GLN A 88 10.83 -1.67 -10.41
CA GLN A 88 12.22 -1.59 -9.96
C GLN A 88 12.36 -1.01 -8.53
N LYS A 89 11.53 -0.02 -8.20
CA LYS A 89 11.57 0.66 -6.89
C LYS A 89 10.97 -0.17 -5.76
N ILE A 90 10.10 -1.11 -6.11
CA ILE A 90 9.34 -1.94 -5.18
C ILE A 90 10.27 -2.78 -4.31
N HIS A 91 11.29 -3.40 -4.91
CA HIS A 91 12.27 -4.25 -4.23
C HIS A 91 12.94 -3.52 -3.05
N LYS A 92 13.46 -2.32 -3.34
CA LYS A 92 14.12 -1.45 -2.35
C LYS A 92 13.13 -0.92 -1.30
N SER A 93 11.94 -0.50 -1.71
CA SER A 93 10.93 0.01 -0.79
C SER A 93 10.53 -1.04 0.25
N VAL A 94 10.29 -2.28 -0.18
CA VAL A 94 9.97 -3.40 0.72
C VAL A 94 11.16 -3.75 1.63
N GLY A 95 12.36 -3.90 1.07
CA GLY A 95 13.56 -4.23 1.86
C GLY A 95 13.91 -3.17 2.90
N ASN A 96 13.84 -1.88 2.53
CA ASN A 96 14.05 -0.77 3.46
C ASN A 96 13.01 -0.70 4.57
N SER A 97 11.75 -1.00 4.26
CA SER A 97 10.68 -1.00 5.27
C SER A 97 10.88 -2.12 6.29
N ILE A 98 11.29 -3.31 5.83
CA ILE A 98 11.66 -4.43 6.71
C ILE A 98 12.86 -4.04 7.58
N LEU A 99 13.93 -3.52 6.99
CA LEU A 99 15.12 -3.10 7.73
C LEU A 99 14.80 -2.02 8.76
N CYS A 100 14.09 -0.97 8.38
CA CYS A 100 13.74 0.12 9.28
C CYS A 100 12.83 -0.36 10.42
N SER A 101 11.90 -1.28 10.15
CA SER A 101 11.05 -1.87 11.20
C SER A 101 11.87 -2.69 12.20
N PHE A 102 12.86 -3.45 11.72
CA PHE A 102 13.77 -4.21 12.59
C PHE A 102 14.65 -3.29 13.44
N LEU A 103 15.26 -2.26 12.82
CA LEU A 103 16.09 -1.28 13.51
C LEU A 103 15.29 -0.49 14.55
N ALA A 104 14.06 -0.07 14.23
CA ALA A 104 13.16 0.58 15.16
C ALA A 104 12.85 -0.32 16.37
N GLY A 105 12.62 -1.61 16.13
CA GLY A 105 12.42 -2.55 17.21
C GLY A 105 13.67 -2.76 18.06
N LEU A 106 14.85 -2.82 17.45
CA LEU A 106 16.12 -2.92 18.17
C LEU A 106 16.34 -1.71 19.09
N VAL A 107 16.02 -0.50 18.61
CA VAL A 107 16.07 0.72 19.43
C VAL A 107 15.12 0.62 20.62
N ILE A 108 13.88 0.15 20.43
CA ILE A 108 12.94 -0.05 21.53
C ILE A 108 13.45 -1.10 22.52
N THR A 109 13.98 -2.23 22.05
CA THR A 109 14.54 -3.28 22.89
C THR A 109 15.70 -2.77 23.74
N VAL A 110 16.64 -2.04 23.13
CA VAL A 110 17.79 -1.43 23.83
C VAL A 110 17.30 -0.41 24.86
N ALA A 111 16.37 0.47 24.50
CA ALA A 111 15.79 1.43 25.43
C ALA A 111 15.06 0.74 26.60
N GLY A 112 14.34 -0.35 26.33
CA GLY A 112 13.66 -1.16 27.33
C GLY A 112 14.62 -1.78 28.34
N TYR A 113 15.72 -2.39 27.88
CA TYR A 113 16.71 -3.00 28.77
C TYR A 113 17.55 -1.96 29.53
N LEU A 114 18.00 -0.88 28.86
CA LEU A 114 18.76 0.19 29.52
C LEU A 114 17.92 0.98 30.52
N GLY A 115 16.63 1.16 30.21
CA GLY A 115 15.69 1.82 31.11
C GLY A 115 15.39 1.01 32.38
N GLY A 116 15.45 -0.33 32.29
CA GLY A 116 15.25 -1.25 33.41
C GLY A 116 14.04 -0.88 34.27
N ASP A 117 14.21 -0.89 35.59
CA ASP A 117 13.15 -0.52 36.54
C ASP A 117 12.72 0.94 36.45
N HIS A 118 13.63 1.84 36.10
CA HIS A 118 13.34 3.26 36.06
C HIS A 118 12.27 3.55 35.00
N LEU A 119 12.40 2.93 33.82
CA LEU A 119 11.39 2.99 32.77
C LEU A 119 10.06 2.38 33.23
N LEU A 120 10.10 1.21 33.89
CA LEU A 120 8.87 0.57 34.39
C LEU A 120 8.14 1.46 35.41
N ARG A 121 8.88 2.06 36.36
CA ARG A 121 8.32 3.00 37.34
C ARG A 121 7.79 4.28 36.68
N LEU A 122 8.47 4.79 35.66
CA LEU A 122 8.01 5.95 34.88
C LEU A 122 6.66 5.68 34.21
N ILE A 123 6.44 4.46 33.71
CA ILE A 123 5.19 4.06 33.07
C ILE A 123 4.08 3.78 34.10
N GLY A 124 4.44 3.41 35.34
CA GLY A 124 3.50 3.23 36.44
C GLY A 124 3.64 1.92 37.23
N ALA A 125 4.77 1.22 37.12
CA ALA A 125 5.07 0.08 38.00
C ALA A 125 5.16 0.53 39.46
N THR A 126 4.51 -0.22 40.34
CA THR A 126 4.57 -0.07 41.80
C THR A 126 5.52 -1.11 42.38
N ASP A 127 5.97 -0.94 43.63
CA ASP A 127 6.82 -1.94 44.28
C ASP A 127 6.18 -3.34 44.32
N ALA A 128 4.85 -3.41 44.36
CA ALA A 128 4.09 -4.66 44.39
C ALA A 128 4.09 -5.43 43.05
N ASN A 129 4.25 -4.75 41.91
CA ASN A 129 4.19 -5.39 40.60
C ASN A 129 5.48 -5.23 39.77
N LEU A 130 6.47 -4.48 40.26
CA LEU A 130 7.70 -4.18 39.53
C LEU A 130 8.45 -5.44 39.11
N THR A 131 8.60 -6.42 40.01
CA THR A 131 9.28 -7.68 39.69
C THR A 131 8.54 -8.46 38.60
N LEU A 132 7.21 -8.55 38.68
CA LEU A 132 6.40 -9.20 37.66
C LEU A 132 6.48 -8.47 36.31
N ALA A 133 6.42 -7.13 36.32
CA ALA A 133 6.54 -6.31 35.12
C ALA A 133 7.93 -6.45 34.49
N ARG A 134 8.98 -6.52 35.30
CA ARG A 134 10.35 -6.77 34.84
C ARG A 134 10.47 -8.15 34.21
N ASP A 135 10.02 -9.19 34.91
CA ASP A 135 10.09 -10.57 34.47
C ASP A 135 9.33 -10.80 33.15
N TYR A 136 8.14 -10.20 33.02
CA TYR A 136 7.35 -10.22 31.77
C TYR A 136 8.01 -9.39 30.67
N GLY A 137 8.33 -8.13 30.97
CA GLY A 137 8.83 -7.15 30.02
C GLY A 137 10.17 -7.52 29.40
N PHE A 138 11.12 -8.01 30.21
CA PHE A 138 12.44 -8.40 29.72
C PHE A 138 12.37 -9.53 28.69
N ILE A 139 11.42 -10.44 28.85
CA ILE A 139 11.17 -11.49 27.85
C ILE A 139 10.56 -10.82 26.60
N ILE A 140 9.47 -10.06 26.75
CA ILE A 140 8.76 -9.39 25.62
C ILE A 140 9.69 -8.49 24.78
N TYR A 141 10.59 -7.73 25.40
CA TYR A 141 11.49 -6.80 24.70
C TYR A 141 12.39 -7.51 23.68
N ALA A 142 12.83 -8.75 23.95
CA ALA A 142 13.66 -9.50 23.03
C ALA A 142 12.95 -9.80 21.69
N MET A 143 11.61 -9.91 21.71
CA MET A 143 10.81 -10.24 20.54
C MET A 143 10.38 -9.03 19.71
N ILE A 144 10.42 -7.81 20.28
CA ILE A 144 9.96 -6.58 19.61
C ILE A 144 10.54 -6.41 18.19
N PRO A 145 11.84 -6.59 17.91
CA PRO A 145 12.38 -6.42 16.56
C PRO A 145 11.70 -7.34 15.53
N PHE A 146 11.48 -8.60 15.91
CA PHE A 146 10.84 -9.58 15.04
C PHE A 146 9.31 -9.39 14.96
N ALA A 147 8.66 -8.96 16.03
CA ALA A 147 7.23 -8.67 16.05
C ALA A 147 6.89 -7.46 15.15
N LEU A 148 7.75 -6.45 15.12
CA LEU A 148 7.62 -5.29 14.23
C LEU A 148 7.81 -5.68 12.77
N VAL A 149 8.81 -6.51 12.48
CA VAL A 149 9.01 -7.05 11.12
C VAL A 149 7.83 -7.93 10.72
N GLN A 150 7.31 -8.78 11.61
CA GLN A 150 6.17 -9.64 11.34
C GLN A 150 4.94 -8.83 10.94
N ASN A 151 4.60 -7.77 11.70
CA ASN A 151 3.47 -6.90 11.37
C ASN A 151 3.69 -6.14 10.06
N THR A 152 4.91 -5.63 9.84
CA THR A 152 5.31 -4.98 8.58
C THR A 152 5.12 -5.92 7.39
N LEU A 153 5.62 -7.16 7.50
CA LEU A 153 5.45 -8.19 6.49
C LEU A 153 3.98 -8.55 6.30
N ALA A 154 3.18 -8.64 7.34
CA ALA A 154 1.75 -8.94 7.21
C ALA A 154 1.03 -7.89 6.33
N SER A 155 1.33 -6.59 6.50
CA SER A 155 0.82 -5.53 5.60
C SER A 155 1.33 -5.71 4.16
N ILE A 156 2.61 -6.01 3.97
CA ILE A 156 3.23 -6.18 2.65
C ILE A 156 2.69 -7.43 1.93
N ILE A 157 2.49 -8.55 2.63
CA ILE A 157 1.93 -9.80 2.09
C ILE A 157 0.49 -9.60 1.60
N ARG A 158 -0.30 -8.79 2.31
CA ARG A 158 -1.64 -8.37 1.85
C ARG A 158 -1.54 -7.59 0.55
N ALA A 159 -0.63 -6.61 0.48
CA ALA A 159 -0.38 -5.81 -0.71
C ALA A 159 0.17 -6.62 -1.90
N ASP A 160 0.95 -7.67 -1.65
CA ASP A 160 1.43 -8.61 -2.67
C ASP A 160 0.33 -9.58 -3.17
N GLY A 161 -0.89 -9.50 -2.63
CA GLY A 161 -2.05 -10.25 -3.11
C GLY A 161 -2.34 -11.55 -2.37
N SER A 162 -1.77 -11.76 -1.18
CA SER A 162 -1.89 -13.01 -0.40
C SER A 162 -2.48 -12.82 1.01
N PRO A 163 -3.67 -12.20 1.17
CA PRO A 163 -4.26 -11.89 2.47
C PRO A 163 -4.55 -13.13 3.33
N ARG A 164 -4.88 -14.27 2.71
CA ARG A 164 -5.06 -15.55 3.41
C ARG A 164 -3.77 -16.07 4.05
N TYR A 165 -2.63 -15.81 3.41
CA TYR A 165 -1.32 -16.20 3.95
C TYR A 165 -0.99 -15.38 5.19
N ALA A 166 -1.19 -14.05 5.12
CA ALA A 166 -1.01 -13.17 6.27
C ALA A 166 -1.94 -13.54 7.43
N MET A 167 -3.19 -13.89 7.14
CA MET A 167 -4.14 -14.38 8.15
C MET A 167 -3.70 -15.71 8.76
N GLY A 168 -3.25 -16.66 7.94
CA GLY A 168 -2.76 -17.97 8.40
C GLY A 168 -1.55 -17.86 9.33
N ALA A 169 -0.61 -16.95 9.03
CA ALA A 169 0.53 -16.66 9.90
C ALA A 169 0.06 -16.18 11.29
N MET A 170 -0.87 -15.24 11.31
CA MET A 170 -1.40 -14.67 12.56
C MET A 170 -2.23 -15.69 13.37
N LEU A 171 -3.01 -16.51 12.68
CA LEU A 171 -3.79 -17.61 13.27
C LEU A 171 -2.89 -18.64 13.95
N ALA A 172 -1.80 -19.04 13.29
CA ALA A 172 -0.84 -19.98 13.86
C ALA A 172 -0.23 -19.44 15.16
N GLY A 173 0.19 -18.18 15.18
CA GLY A 173 0.70 -17.56 16.40
C GLY A 173 -0.33 -17.43 17.51
N ALA A 174 -1.54 -16.96 17.18
CA ALA A 174 -2.62 -16.84 18.14
C ALA A 174 -3.01 -18.20 18.73
N ALA A 175 -3.07 -19.26 17.92
CA ALA A 175 -3.35 -20.62 18.41
C ALA A 175 -2.25 -21.13 19.35
N ILE A 176 -0.97 -20.92 18.98
CA ILE A 176 0.17 -21.29 19.84
C ILE A 176 0.12 -20.54 21.16
N ASN A 177 -0.21 -19.24 21.15
CA ASN A 177 -0.32 -18.45 22.37
C ASN A 177 -1.53 -18.90 23.23
N ILE A 178 -2.72 -19.04 22.65
CA ILE A 178 -3.93 -19.48 23.38
C ILE A 178 -3.75 -20.86 24.05
N ILE A 179 -3.02 -21.78 23.40
CA ILE A 179 -2.72 -23.11 23.96
C ILE A 179 -1.53 -23.04 24.93
N GLY A 180 -0.52 -22.24 24.58
CA GLY A 180 0.73 -22.10 25.33
C GLY A 180 0.56 -21.40 26.67
N ASP A 181 -0.32 -20.40 26.77
CA ASP A 181 -0.55 -19.64 28.00
C ASP A 181 -1.02 -20.54 29.15
N PRO A 182 -2.11 -21.33 29.04
CA PRO A 182 -2.55 -22.16 30.15
C PRO A 182 -1.57 -23.30 30.45
N LEU A 183 -0.87 -23.83 29.43
CA LEU A 183 0.17 -24.84 29.63
C LEU A 183 1.34 -24.25 30.44
N ALA A 184 1.83 -23.07 30.07
CA ALA A 184 2.97 -22.45 30.72
C ALA A 184 2.63 -21.89 32.11
N ILE A 185 1.43 -21.32 32.28
CA ILE A 185 1.00 -20.71 33.53
C ILE A 185 0.58 -21.79 34.55
N PHE A 186 -0.28 -22.74 34.17
CA PHE A 186 -0.89 -23.67 35.15
C PHE A 186 -0.20 -25.03 35.22
N VAL A 187 0.30 -25.56 34.09
CA VAL A 187 0.88 -26.92 34.06
C VAL A 187 2.37 -26.90 34.37
N LEU A 188 3.10 -25.91 33.83
CA LEU A 188 4.54 -25.75 34.05
C LEU A 188 4.87 -24.82 35.22
N ASP A 189 3.87 -24.18 35.83
CA ASP A 189 3.99 -23.26 36.97
C ASP A 189 5.04 -22.15 36.74
N LEU A 190 5.18 -21.68 35.50
CA LEU A 190 6.14 -20.62 35.13
C LEU A 190 5.59 -19.21 35.41
N GLY A 191 4.36 -19.11 35.91
CA GLY A 191 3.68 -17.85 36.21
C GLY A 191 3.73 -16.85 35.06
N ILE A 192 4.08 -15.60 35.36
CA ILE A 192 4.08 -14.51 34.36
C ILE A 192 5.18 -14.69 33.29
N LYS A 193 6.28 -15.38 33.61
CA LYS A 193 7.31 -15.72 32.62
C LYS A 193 6.76 -16.72 31.60
N GLY A 194 5.93 -17.65 32.06
CA GLY A 194 5.22 -18.60 31.19
C GLY A 194 4.37 -17.90 30.14
N ALA A 195 3.54 -16.94 30.57
CA ALA A 195 2.72 -16.12 29.67
C ALA A 195 3.59 -15.37 28.63
N ALA A 196 4.70 -14.77 29.07
CA ALA A 196 5.61 -14.07 28.16
C ALA A 196 6.24 -15.01 27.11
N TRP A 197 6.67 -16.20 27.51
CA TRP A 197 7.24 -17.19 26.60
C TRP A 197 6.24 -17.71 25.58
N ALA A 198 5.01 -18.02 26.00
CA ALA A 198 3.94 -18.43 25.11
C ALA A 198 3.59 -17.35 24.08
N THR A 199 3.53 -16.09 24.52
CA THR A 199 3.33 -14.92 23.64
C THR A 199 4.43 -14.81 22.59
N ILE A 200 5.70 -14.84 23.00
CA ILE A 200 6.84 -14.70 22.07
C ILE A 200 6.93 -15.88 21.12
N LEU A 201 6.67 -17.11 21.59
CA LEU A 201 6.68 -18.29 20.72
C LEU A 201 5.63 -18.15 19.61
N GLY A 202 4.41 -17.74 19.94
CA GLY A 202 3.35 -17.49 18.97
C GLY A 202 3.72 -16.38 17.97
N GLN A 203 4.27 -15.26 18.45
CA GLN A 203 4.73 -14.17 17.59
C GLN A 203 5.91 -14.59 16.71
N PHE A 204 6.83 -15.40 17.22
CA PHE A 204 8.02 -15.85 16.49
C PHE A 204 7.66 -16.83 15.40
N VAL A 205 6.74 -17.77 15.66
CA VAL A 205 6.20 -18.65 14.61
C VAL A 205 5.46 -17.83 13.54
N SER A 206 4.66 -16.83 13.93
CA SER A 206 4.02 -15.91 12.98
C SER A 206 5.05 -15.17 12.12
N PHE A 207 6.15 -14.70 12.74
CA PHE A 207 7.26 -14.07 12.06
C PHE A 207 7.91 -15.02 11.05
N LEU A 208 8.23 -16.25 11.44
CA LEU A 208 8.83 -17.25 10.56
C LEU A 208 7.94 -17.56 9.35
N ILE A 209 6.63 -17.69 9.54
CA ILE A 209 5.68 -17.92 8.44
C ILE A 209 5.68 -16.71 7.49
N CYS A 210 5.61 -15.49 8.03
CA CYS A 210 5.70 -14.26 7.23
C CYS A 210 7.05 -14.11 6.52
N ALA A 211 8.16 -14.45 7.17
CA ALA A 211 9.50 -14.40 6.59
C ALA A 211 9.67 -15.45 5.47
N ALA A 212 9.12 -16.65 5.65
CA ALA A 212 9.10 -17.69 4.61
C ALA A 212 8.34 -17.26 3.35
N TYR A 213 7.40 -16.32 3.47
CA TYR A 213 6.73 -15.72 2.31
C TYR A 213 7.68 -14.94 1.41
N LEU A 214 8.76 -14.36 1.95
CA LEU A 214 9.70 -13.55 1.17
C LEU A 214 10.30 -14.35 0.00
N ALA A 215 10.54 -15.64 0.20
CA ALA A 215 11.01 -16.56 -0.86
C ALA A 215 9.92 -16.92 -1.90
N LYS A 216 8.64 -16.69 -1.58
CA LYS A 216 7.46 -16.98 -2.41
C LYS A 216 6.73 -15.72 -2.88
N SER A 217 7.35 -14.56 -2.72
CA SER A 217 6.77 -13.27 -3.09
C SER A 217 6.43 -13.23 -4.58
N LYS A 218 5.25 -12.67 -4.89
CA LYS A 218 4.65 -12.73 -6.23
C LYS A 218 5.12 -11.58 -7.11
N THR A 219 5.32 -10.41 -6.51
CA THR A 219 5.56 -9.16 -7.24
C THR A 219 6.90 -8.51 -6.95
N PHE A 220 7.56 -8.87 -5.85
CA PHE A 220 8.89 -8.42 -5.51
C PHE A 220 9.84 -9.60 -5.29
N ARG A 221 11.13 -9.31 -5.24
CA ARG A 221 12.23 -10.21 -4.86
C ARG A 221 13.23 -9.40 -4.05
N LEU A 222 13.73 -9.94 -2.97
CA LEU A 222 14.71 -9.26 -2.14
C LEU A 222 16.11 -9.79 -2.45
N SER A 223 17.05 -8.87 -2.63
CA SER A 223 18.49 -9.12 -2.66
C SER A 223 19.15 -8.36 -1.53
N LEU A 224 20.44 -8.60 -1.27
CA LEU A 224 21.20 -7.80 -0.31
C LEU A 224 21.13 -6.30 -0.61
N ASP A 225 21.14 -5.92 -1.89
CA ASP A 225 20.98 -4.53 -2.33
C ASP A 225 19.62 -3.90 -1.95
N SER A 226 18.62 -4.72 -1.63
CA SER A 226 17.30 -4.24 -1.19
C SER A 226 17.32 -3.73 0.25
N PHE A 227 18.36 -4.07 1.04
CA PHE A 227 18.52 -3.69 2.44
C PHE A 227 19.49 -2.50 2.63
N HIS A 228 19.57 -1.61 1.65
CA HIS A 228 20.32 -0.36 1.74
C HIS A 228 19.39 0.83 1.97
N LEU A 229 19.60 1.53 3.10
CA LEU A 229 18.86 2.74 3.48
C LEU A 229 18.90 3.78 2.34
N ASP A 230 17.81 3.86 1.59
CA ASP A 230 17.59 4.83 0.53
C ASP A 230 16.52 5.81 1.00
N PHE A 231 16.97 6.98 1.46
CA PHE A 231 16.10 8.01 2.03
C PHE A 231 15.08 8.55 1.02
N ILE A 232 15.33 8.45 -0.28
CA ILE A 232 14.42 8.94 -1.32
C ILE A 232 13.18 8.05 -1.40
N GLU A 233 13.39 6.73 -1.42
CA GLU A 233 12.32 5.75 -1.44
C GLU A 233 11.59 5.69 -0.08
N LEU A 234 12.35 5.79 1.02
CA LEU A 234 11.79 5.76 2.37
C LEU A 234 10.88 6.97 2.65
N LYS A 235 11.17 8.15 2.08
CA LYS A 235 10.34 9.36 2.26
C LYS A 235 8.88 9.14 1.87
N HIS A 236 8.62 8.39 0.79
CA HIS A 236 7.25 8.11 0.33
C HIS A 236 6.54 7.11 1.25
N VAL A 237 7.25 6.05 1.67
CA VAL A 237 6.75 5.08 2.66
C VAL A 237 6.38 5.81 3.95
N MET A 238 7.30 6.63 4.47
CA MET A 238 7.11 7.38 5.71
C MET A 238 5.93 8.33 5.62
N ALA A 239 5.80 9.10 4.53
CA ALA A 239 4.70 10.05 4.36
C ALA A 239 3.32 9.38 4.41
N LEU A 240 3.19 8.16 3.86
CA LEU A 240 1.94 7.39 3.91
C LEU A 240 1.77 6.70 5.26
N GLY A 241 2.85 6.16 5.82
CA GLY A 241 2.89 5.50 7.12
C GLY A 241 2.55 6.41 8.30
N THR A 242 2.87 7.71 8.22
CA THR A 242 2.63 8.70 9.29
C THR A 242 1.17 8.67 9.76
N SER A 243 0.23 8.46 8.83
CA SER A 243 -1.20 8.36 9.16
C SER A 243 -1.50 7.23 10.17
N SER A 244 -0.90 6.04 9.97
CA SER A 244 -1.09 4.90 10.86
C SER A 244 -0.40 5.12 12.21
N LEU A 245 0.81 5.67 12.22
CA LEU A 245 1.54 5.99 13.46
C LEU A 245 0.78 6.99 14.34
N LEU A 246 0.35 8.10 13.74
CA LEU A 246 -0.38 9.13 14.47
C LEU A 246 -1.73 8.64 14.98
N THR A 247 -2.39 7.73 14.25
CA THR A 247 -3.62 7.08 14.73
C THR A 247 -3.34 6.30 16.02
N GLN A 248 -2.28 5.49 16.07
CA GLN A 248 -1.93 4.72 17.27
C GLN A 248 -1.58 5.62 18.45
N TRP A 249 -0.77 6.66 18.22
CA TRP A 249 -0.42 7.61 19.27
C TRP A 249 -1.64 8.39 19.77
N SER A 250 -2.55 8.77 18.88
CA SER A 250 -3.78 9.46 19.25
C SER A 250 -4.66 8.60 20.15
N ILE A 251 -4.77 7.30 19.87
CA ILE A 251 -5.50 6.34 20.73
C ILE A 251 -4.91 6.32 22.15
N VAL A 252 -3.58 6.27 22.28
CA VAL A 252 -2.90 6.28 23.59
C VAL A 252 -3.19 7.58 24.33
N VAL A 253 -3.00 8.73 23.67
CA VAL A 253 -3.21 10.06 24.28
C VAL A 253 -4.67 10.24 24.73
N ILE A 254 -5.64 9.86 23.88
CA ILE A 254 -7.07 9.90 24.23
C ILE A 254 -7.36 9.05 25.45
N THR A 255 -6.82 7.82 25.48
CA THR A 255 -7.07 6.88 26.57
C THR A 255 -6.57 7.45 27.89
N VAL A 256 -5.35 8.00 27.91
CA VAL A 256 -4.76 8.62 29.11
C VAL A 256 -5.60 9.83 29.57
N ILE A 257 -5.93 10.73 28.65
CA ILE A 257 -6.72 11.93 28.97
C ILE A 257 -8.10 11.54 29.51
N ASN A 258 -8.82 10.63 28.85
CA ASN A 258 -10.13 10.19 29.30
C ASN A 258 -10.06 9.48 30.65
N ASN A 259 -9.05 8.65 30.91
CA ASN A 259 -8.89 8.01 32.22
C ASN A 259 -8.72 9.04 33.34
N ILE A 260 -7.87 10.06 33.14
CA ILE A 260 -7.67 11.14 34.11
C ILE A 260 -8.98 11.90 34.36
N LEU A 261 -9.71 12.23 33.29
CA LEU A 261 -10.96 12.97 33.40
C LEU A 261 -12.06 12.13 34.05
N LEU A 262 -12.16 10.84 33.75
CA LEU A 262 -13.14 9.93 34.34
C LEU A 262 -12.94 9.81 35.84
N VAL A 263 -11.70 9.68 36.31
CA VAL A 263 -11.39 9.69 37.74
C VAL A 263 -11.77 11.04 38.36
N ARG A 264 -11.32 12.15 37.76
CA ARG A 264 -11.56 13.50 38.30
C ARG A 264 -13.06 13.82 38.43
N TYR A 265 -13.83 13.63 37.37
CA TYR A 265 -15.27 13.92 37.37
C TYR A 265 -16.09 12.81 38.04
N GLY A 266 -15.59 11.57 38.06
CA GLY A 266 -16.18 10.45 38.79
C GLY A 266 -16.15 10.66 40.30
N SER A 267 -15.01 11.09 40.85
CA SER A 267 -14.84 11.35 42.30
C SER A 267 -15.82 12.36 42.89
N VAL A 268 -16.34 13.28 42.08
CA VAL A 268 -17.32 14.30 42.50
C VAL A 268 -18.75 13.94 42.09
N SER A 269 -18.96 12.76 41.51
CA SER A 269 -20.26 12.26 41.07
C SER A 269 -20.80 11.19 42.02
N VAL A 270 -22.09 10.88 41.89
CA VAL A 270 -22.75 9.78 42.64
C VAL A 270 -22.16 8.39 42.32
N PHE A 271 -21.40 8.27 41.23
CA PHE A 271 -20.83 7.00 40.76
C PHE A 271 -19.44 6.70 41.36
N GLY A 272 -18.80 7.69 41.98
CA GLY A 272 -17.40 7.59 42.39
C GLY A 272 -16.42 7.49 41.20
N PRO A 273 -15.12 7.37 41.46
CA PRO A 273 -14.10 7.31 40.41
C PRO A 273 -14.07 5.98 39.65
N ASP A 274 -14.48 4.88 40.30
CA ASP A 274 -14.25 3.53 39.79
C ASP A 274 -15.28 3.09 38.75
N ILE A 275 -16.58 3.36 38.99
CA ILE A 275 -17.66 2.95 38.09
C ILE A 275 -17.47 3.54 36.68
N PRO A 276 -17.21 4.86 36.50
CA PRO A 276 -17.04 5.43 35.17
C PRO A 276 -15.81 4.89 34.43
N LEU A 277 -14.72 4.66 35.16
CA LEU A 277 -13.50 4.10 34.61
C LEU A 277 -13.73 2.65 34.13
N ALA A 278 -14.34 1.81 34.96
CA ALA A 278 -14.67 0.43 34.62
C ALA A 278 -15.63 0.34 33.43
N ALA A 279 -16.68 1.17 33.41
CA ALA A 279 -17.62 1.25 32.29
C ALA A 279 -16.91 1.65 30.98
N PHE A 280 -16.00 2.63 31.04
CA PHE A 280 -15.24 3.08 29.88
C PHE A 280 -14.37 1.97 29.28
N VAL A 281 -13.71 1.14 30.12
CA VAL A 281 -12.91 -0.01 29.65
C VAL A 281 -13.77 -0.97 28.82
N VAL A 282 -14.96 -1.36 29.31
CA VAL A 282 -15.88 -2.26 28.59
C VAL A 282 -16.31 -1.63 27.26
N ILE A 283 -16.70 -0.36 27.27
CA ILE A 283 -17.11 0.38 26.08
C ILE A 283 -15.99 0.45 25.04
N MET A 284 -14.74 0.71 25.46
CA MET A 284 -13.57 0.74 24.56
C MET A 284 -13.29 -0.63 23.93
N LYS A 285 -13.48 -1.73 24.67
CA LYS A 285 -13.32 -3.09 24.11
C LYS A 285 -14.34 -3.36 23.02
N LEU A 286 -15.61 -3.04 23.26
CA LEU A 286 -16.69 -3.18 22.27
C LEU A 286 -16.45 -2.26 21.05
N PHE A 287 -16.05 -1.01 21.29
CA PHE A 287 -15.64 -0.07 20.26
C PHE A 287 -14.54 -0.64 19.36
N GLN A 288 -13.49 -1.20 19.96
CA GLN A 288 -12.34 -1.74 19.24
C GLN A 288 -12.72 -2.93 18.34
N ILE A 289 -13.65 -3.78 18.78
CA ILE A 289 -14.16 -4.90 17.96
C ILE A 289 -14.82 -4.37 16.68
N VAL A 290 -15.73 -3.40 16.80
CA VAL A 290 -16.42 -2.82 15.64
C VAL A 290 -15.44 -2.05 14.74
N LEU A 291 -14.53 -1.27 15.34
CA LEU A 291 -13.52 -0.53 14.62
C LEU A 291 -12.59 -1.45 13.82
N ASN A 292 -12.16 -2.57 14.40
CA ASN A 292 -11.31 -3.56 13.73
C ASN A 292 -11.99 -4.19 12.51
N ILE A 293 -13.32 -4.33 12.51
CA ILE A 293 -14.04 -4.80 11.32
C ILE A 293 -13.96 -3.74 10.20
N GLY A 294 -14.21 -2.48 10.51
CA GLY A 294 -14.09 -1.38 9.55
C GLY A 294 -12.67 -1.23 8.99
N ILE A 295 -11.66 -1.25 9.86
CA ILE A 295 -10.24 -1.24 9.47
C ILE A 295 -9.91 -2.49 8.63
N GLY A 296 -10.44 -3.66 8.97
CA GLY A 296 -10.24 -4.90 8.21
C GLY A 296 -10.78 -4.81 6.78
N ILE A 297 -11.94 -4.18 6.57
CA ILE A 297 -12.47 -3.89 5.23
C ILE A 297 -11.51 -2.99 4.47
N ALA A 298 -11.04 -1.90 5.08
CA ALA A 298 -10.18 -0.94 4.41
C ALA A 298 -8.77 -1.49 4.11
N ALA A 299 -8.14 -2.14 5.08
CA ALA A 299 -6.82 -2.78 4.92
C ALA A 299 -6.86 -3.94 3.90
N GLY A 300 -7.98 -4.65 3.80
CA GLY A 300 -8.20 -5.65 2.74
C GLY A 300 -8.44 -5.02 1.37
N ALA A 301 -9.10 -3.86 1.30
CA ALA A 301 -9.31 -3.14 0.06
C ALA A 301 -8.05 -2.42 -0.46
N GLN A 302 -7.14 -2.03 0.44
CA GLN A 302 -5.94 -1.24 0.15
C GLN A 302 -5.11 -1.74 -1.04
N PRO A 303 -4.80 -3.05 -1.18
CA PRO A 303 -4.06 -3.57 -2.34
C PRO A 303 -4.79 -3.37 -3.66
N ILE A 304 -6.11 -3.55 -3.65
CA ILE A 304 -6.97 -3.46 -4.82
C ILE A 304 -7.10 -1.99 -5.23
N VAL A 305 -7.38 -1.11 -4.26
CA VAL A 305 -7.50 0.33 -4.47
C VAL A 305 -6.20 0.92 -5.00
N GLY A 306 -5.08 0.62 -4.35
CA GLY A 306 -3.76 1.13 -4.74
C GLY A 306 -3.38 0.69 -6.16
N TYR A 307 -3.56 -0.59 -6.50
CA TYR A 307 -3.29 -1.11 -7.83
C TYR A 307 -4.14 -0.43 -8.91
N ASN A 308 -5.47 -0.38 -8.72
CA ASN A 308 -6.38 0.18 -9.72
C ASN A 308 -6.17 1.69 -9.89
N TYR A 309 -5.86 2.41 -8.81
CA TYR A 309 -5.49 3.83 -8.89
C TYR A 309 -4.16 4.04 -9.61
N GLY A 310 -3.13 3.24 -9.31
CA GLY A 310 -1.85 3.27 -10.02
C GLY A 310 -1.98 2.92 -11.50
N ALA A 311 -2.93 2.04 -11.86
CA ALA A 311 -3.21 1.62 -13.23
C ALA A 311 -4.16 2.57 -13.99
N GLY A 312 -4.57 3.69 -13.40
CA GLY A 312 -5.48 4.66 -14.03
C GLY A 312 -6.94 4.21 -14.13
N GLN A 313 -7.31 3.09 -13.49
CA GLN A 313 -8.67 2.51 -13.53
C GLN A 313 -9.60 3.18 -12.50
N TYR A 314 -9.82 4.49 -12.65
CA TYR A 314 -10.54 5.30 -11.65
C TYR A 314 -11.99 4.89 -11.44
N ASP A 315 -12.67 4.31 -12.45
CA ASP A 315 -14.02 3.77 -12.31
C ASP A 315 -14.10 2.64 -11.28
N ARG A 316 -13.12 1.73 -11.34
CA ARG A 316 -12.99 0.62 -10.39
C ARG A 316 -12.62 1.12 -8.99
N VAL A 317 -11.80 2.17 -8.90
CA VAL A 317 -11.49 2.84 -7.62
C VAL A 317 -12.74 3.45 -6.98
N ARG A 318 -13.60 4.09 -7.78
CA ARG A 318 -14.89 4.63 -7.34
C ARG A 318 -15.87 3.55 -6.90
N GLU A 319 -15.93 2.44 -7.63
CA GLU A 319 -16.73 1.27 -7.25
C GLU A 319 -16.25 0.64 -5.94
N LEU A 320 -14.93 0.50 -5.76
CA LEU A 320 -14.30 0.03 -4.50
C LEU A 320 -14.72 0.89 -3.33
N LEU A 321 -14.61 2.23 -3.45
CA LEU A 321 -15.00 3.14 -2.38
C LEU A 321 -16.47 2.96 -1.99
N LYS A 322 -17.38 2.86 -2.97
CA LYS A 322 -18.81 2.60 -2.72
C LYS A 322 -19.02 1.28 -1.97
N LEU A 323 -18.34 0.21 -2.37
CA LEU A 323 -18.46 -1.09 -1.72
C LEU A 323 -17.89 -1.10 -0.30
N MET A 324 -16.74 -0.46 -0.08
CA MET A 324 -16.15 -0.29 1.25
C MET A 324 -17.11 0.44 2.19
N LEU A 325 -17.68 1.57 1.74
CA LEU A 325 -18.64 2.34 2.52
C LEU A 325 -19.94 1.57 2.77
N LYS A 326 -20.47 0.87 1.76
CA LYS A 326 -21.69 0.05 1.89
C LYS A 326 -21.53 -1.03 2.96
N TRP A 327 -20.45 -1.82 2.90
CA TRP A 327 -20.25 -2.92 3.86
C TRP A 327 -19.91 -2.42 5.25
N THR A 328 -19.13 -1.34 5.36
CA THR A 328 -18.90 -0.66 6.64
C THR A 328 -20.23 -0.20 7.24
N ALA A 329 -21.09 0.42 6.43
CA ALA A 329 -22.38 0.92 6.89
C ALA A 329 -23.31 -0.19 7.38
N ILE A 330 -23.40 -1.29 6.63
CA ILE A 330 -24.22 -2.45 7.02
C ILE A 330 -23.76 -3.00 8.38
N ILE A 331 -22.46 -3.23 8.57
CA ILE A 331 -21.94 -3.81 9.80
C ILE A 331 -22.13 -2.85 10.98
N CYS A 332 -21.78 -1.57 10.81
CA CYS A 332 -21.96 -0.59 11.88
C CYS A 332 -23.42 -0.42 12.25
N LEU A 333 -24.36 -0.44 11.29
CA LEU A 333 -25.79 -0.36 11.58
C LEU A 333 -26.27 -1.57 12.39
N ILE A 334 -25.81 -2.78 12.05
CA ILE A 334 -26.10 -4.00 12.83
C ILE A 334 -25.57 -3.83 14.26
N CYS A 335 -24.32 -3.39 14.43
CA CYS A 335 -23.73 -3.16 15.75
C CYS A 335 -24.49 -2.09 16.55
N THR A 336 -24.86 -0.96 15.93
CA THR A 336 -25.66 0.09 16.58
C THR A 336 -27.00 -0.46 17.06
N VAL A 337 -27.72 -1.21 16.22
CA VAL A 337 -29.00 -1.83 16.61
C VAL A 337 -28.81 -2.77 17.79
N LEU A 338 -27.76 -3.61 17.78
CA LEU A 338 -27.46 -4.53 18.88
C LEU A 338 -27.15 -3.78 20.19
N PHE A 339 -26.30 -2.75 20.14
CA PHE A 339 -25.92 -1.98 21.33
C PHE A 339 -27.07 -1.14 21.90
N GLU A 340 -27.98 -0.66 21.05
CA GLU A 340 -29.16 0.09 21.51
C GLU A 340 -30.25 -0.84 22.07
N ALA A 341 -30.52 -1.96 21.38
CA ALA A 341 -31.60 -2.88 21.74
C ALA A 341 -31.28 -3.72 22.99
N VAL A 342 -30.05 -4.24 23.11
CA VAL A 342 -29.67 -5.18 24.18
C VAL A 342 -28.30 -4.85 24.82
N PRO A 343 -28.06 -3.60 25.27
CA PRO A 343 -26.76 -3.19 25.84
C PRO A 343 -26.33 -4.03 27.05
N GLN A 344 -27.30 -4.49 27.85
CA GLN A 344 -27.07 -5.25 29.07
C GLN A 344 -26.35 -6.57 28.85
N ILE A 345 -26.60 -7.24 27.71
CA ILE A 345 -25.92 -8.49 27.38
C ILE A 345 -24.42 -8.23 27.25
N PHE A 346 -24.05 -7.17 26.53
CA PHE A 346 -22.65 -6.82 26.30
C PHE A 346 -21.94 -6.37 27.56
N ILE A 347 -22.61 -5.64 28.45
CA ILE A 347 -22.02 -5.21 29.73
C ILE A 347 -21.78 -6.42 30.63
N ARG A 348 -22.78 -7.31 30.77
CA ARG A 348 -22.68 -8.50 31.63
C ARG A 348 -21.61 -9.50 31.19
N LEU A 349 -21.24 -9.52 29.90
CA LEU A 349 -20.11 -10.34 29.42
C LEU A 349 -18.78 -9.99 30.11
N PHE A 350 -18.63 -8.78 30.62
CA PHE A 350 -17.41 -8.30 31.28
C PHE A 350 -17.55 -8.21 32.81
N GLY A 351 -18.66 -8.68 33.39
CA GLY A 351 -18.96 -8.60 34.81
C GLY A 351 -20.06 -7.58 35.15
N SER A 352 -20.63 -7.68 36.36
CA SER A 352 -21.67 -6.77 36.83
C SER A 352 -21.47 -6.42 38.30
N ASP A 353 -21.01 -5.20 38.58
CA ASP A 353 -20.79 -4.68 39.94
C ASP A 353 -22.00 -3.90 40.45
N GLY A 354 -23.15 -4.58 40.53
CA GLY A 354 -24.39 -4.01 41.08
C GLY A 354 -25.20 -3.12 40.13
N GLU A 355 -26.32 -2.61 40.64
CA GLU A 355 -27.32 -1.90 39.84
C GLU A 355 -26.83 -0.54 39.34
N LEU A 356 -26.12 0.21 40.18
CA LEU A 356 -25.59 1.55 39.84
C LEU A 356 -24.58 1.50 38.69
N TYR A 357 -23.64 0.55 38.73
CA TYR A 357 -22.70 0.31 37.63
C TYR A 357 -23.43 -0.03 36.34
N THR A 358 -24.39 -0.96 36.42
CA THR A 358 -25.12 -1.46 35.26
C THR A 358 -25.92 -0.35 34.58
N GLN A 359 -26.59 0.50 35.36
CA GLN A 359 -27.32 1.67 34.84
C GLN A 359 -26.37 2.66 34.15
N PHE A 360 -25.27 3.02 34.81
CA PHE A 360 -24.29 3.97 34.26
C PHE A 360 -23.64 3.44 32.97
N ALA A 361 -23.12 2.21 33.00
CA ALA A 361 -22.46 1.58 31.86
C ALA A 361 -23.41 1.47 30.66
N THR A 362 -24.70 1.17 30.90
CA THR A 362 -25.72 1.08 29.85
C THR A 362 -25.97 2.41 29.18
N GLN A 363 -26.14 3.47 29.98
CA GLN A 363 -26.34 4.81 29.46
C GLN A 363 -25.12 5.26 28.65
N CYS A 364 -23.92 5.09 29.19
CA CYS A 364 -22.68 5.50 28.55
C CYS A 364 -22.35 4.69 27.29
N LEU A 365 -22.67 3.39 27.25
CA LEU A 365 -22.49 2.54 26.07
C LEU A 365 -23.34 3.06 24.90
N ARG A 366 -24.63 3.33 25.15
CA ARG A 366 -25.54 3.90 24.14
C ARG A 366 -25.02 5.23 23.62
N ILE A 367 -24.64 6.14 24.52
CA ILE A 367 -24.12 7.46 24.14
C ILE A 367 -22.85 7.32 23.28
N TYR A 368 -21.85 6.60 23.77
CA TYR A 368 -20.53 6.54 23.14
C TYR A 368 -20.56 5.85 21.77
N LEU A 369 -21.39 4.81 21.61
CA LEU A 369 -21.48 4.02 20.38
C LEU A 369 -22.62 4.43 19.44
N SER A 370 -23.43 5.42 19.81
CA SER A 370 -24.57 5.91 19.02
C SER A 370 -24.20 6.27 17.56
N LEU A 371 -23.02 6.86 17.35
CA LEU A 371 -22.53 7.27 16.02
C LEU A 371 -21.32 6.46 15.54
N ILE A 372 -21.17 5.21 15.97
CA ILE A 372 -20.06 4.33 15.56
C ILE A 372 -19.92 4.20 14.04
N LEU A 373 -21.04 4.27 13.31
CA LEU A 373 -21.06 4.34 11.84
C LEU A 373 -20.19 5.48 11.31
N PHE A 374 -20.32 6.67 11.89
CA PHE A 374 -19.61 7.87 11.44
C PHE A 374 -18.12 7.72 11.69
N THR A 375 -17.72 7.19 12.86
CA THR A 375 -16.33 6.90 13.17
C THR A 375 -15.72 5.91 12.17
N CYS A 376 -16.43 4.81 11.88
CA CYS A 376 -15.92 3.79 10.96
C CYS A 376 -15.83 4.31 9.51
N VAL A 377 -16.84 5.04 9.03
CA VAL A 377 -16.80 5.69 7.71
C VAL A 377 -15.62 6.66 7.60
N GLN A 378 -15.41 7.49 8.62
CA GLN A 378 -14.30 8.43 8.72
C GLN A 378 -12.95 7.71 8.58
N LYS A 379 -12.71 6.65 9.38
CA LYS A 379 -11.46 5.89 9.38
C LYS A 379 -11.24 5.13 8.06
N VAL A 380 -12.29 4.52 7.50
CA VAL A 380 -12.22 3.84 6.19
C VAL A 380 -11.85 4.81 5.07
N CYS A 381 -12.42 6.02 5.10
CA CYS A 381 -12.06 7.09 4.17
C CYS A 381 -10.60 7.56 4.30
N ALA A 382 -10.08 7.69 5.52
CA ALA A 382 -8.67 8.03 5.73
C ALA A 382 -7.72 6.95 5.19
N ILE A 383 -8.02 5.67 5.43
CA ILE A 383 -7.24 4.53 4.90
C ILE A 383 -7.36 4.46 3.37
N PHE A 384 -8.52 4.79 2.80
CA PHE A 384 -8.69 4.87 1.35
C PHE A 384 -7.76 5.93 0.72
N LEU A 385 -7.67 7.13 1.31
CA LEU A 385 -6.74 8.19 0.86
C LEU A 385 -5.28 7.74 0.95
N GLN A 386 -4.92 7.04 2.02
CA GLN A 386 -3.59 6.44 2.18
C GLN A 386 -3.33 5.41 1.07
N SER A 387 -4.32 4.57 0.74
CA SER A 387 -4.22 3.52 -0.28
C SER A 387 -3.98 4.05 -1.69
N ILE A 388 -4.51 5.24 -2.02
CA ILE A 388 -4.28 5.90 -3.32
C ILE A 388 -3.04 6.82 -3.33
N GLY A 389 -2.24 6.83 -2.26
CA GLY A 389 -1.00 7.61 -2.17
C GLY A 389 -1.19 9.10 -1.84
N HIS A 390 -2.39 9.53 -1.40
CA HIS A 390 -2.69 10.93 -1.08
C HIS A 390 -2.35 11.28 0.38
N ALA A 391 -1.06 11.21 0.73
CA ALA A 391 -0.56 11.43 2.10
C ALA A 391 -1.02 12.76 2.72
N ARG A 392 -1.01 13.85 1.93
CA ARG A 392 -1.38 15.21 2.40
C ARG A 392 -2.83 15.31 2.90
N ALA A 393 -3.72 14.48 2.36
CA ALA A 393 -5.11 14.41 2.81
C ALA A 393 -5.31 13.30 3.86
N ALA A 394 -4.64 12.16 3.70
CA ALA A 394 -4.78 11.01 4.61
C ALA A 394 -4.34 11.32 6.04
N VAL A 395 -3.19 11.98 6.22
CA VAL A 395 -2.59 12.27 7.54
C VAL A 395 -3.48 13.16 8.42
N PRO A 396 -3.91 14.37 8.00
CA PRO A 396 -4.78 15.19 8.84
C PRO A 396 -6.14 14.53 9.07
N LEU A 397 -6.66 13.81 8.06
CA LEU A 397 -7.96 13.17 8.18
C LEU A 397 -7.94 12.01 9.19
N SER A 398 -6.86 11.23 9.28
CA SER A 398 -6.79 10.08 10.21
C SER A 398 -6.78 10.48 11.68
N VAL A 399 -6.23 11.65 12.01
CA VAL A 399 -6.19 12.19 13.38
C VAL A 399 -7.33 13.15 13.72
N LEU A 400 -8.07 13.64 12.73
CA LEU A 400 -9.08 14.69 12.91
C LEU A 400 -10.09 14.35 14.01
N ARG A 401 -10.71 13.16 13.91
CA ARG A 401 -11.71 12.70 14.89
C ARG A 401 -11.10 12.61 16.29
N ASP A 402 -9.86 12.15 16.37
CA ASP A 402 -9.20 11.89 17.63
C ASP A 402 -8.79 13.19 18.34
N ALA A 403 -8.32 14.19 17.58
CA ALA A 403 -8.08 15.53 18.09
C ALA A 403 -9.37 16.21 18.57
N LEU A 404 -10.47 16.08 17.81
CA LEU A 404 -11.78 16.59 18.21
C LEU A 404 -12.29 15.91 19.49
N LEU A 405 -12.09 14.59 19.61
CA LEU A 405 -12.46 13.85 20.81
C LEU A 405 -11.75 14.38 22.05
N ILE A 406 -10.44 14.66 21.97
CA ILE A 406 -9.68 15.26 23.08
C ILE A 406 -10.29 16.61 23.48
N VAL A 407 -10.57 17.48 22.50
CA VAL A 407 -11.15 18.80 22.76
C VAL A 407 -12.51 18.69 23.44
N PHE A 408 -13.40 17.84 22.93
CA PHE A 408 -14.74 17.68 23.52
C PHE A 408 -14.71 16.98 24.88
N SER A 409 -13.79 16.03 25.11
CA SER A 409 -13.58 15.42 26.42
C SER A 409 -13.16 16.44 27.47
N LEU A 410 -12.44 17.51 27.11
CA LEU A 410 -12.07 18.57 28.04
C LEU A 410 -13.22 19.56 28.30
N ILE A 411 -14.09 19.80 27.31
CA ILE A 411 -15.12 20.85 27.36
C ILE A 411 -16.46 20.36 27.90
N LEU A 412 -17.00 19.24 27.39
CA LEU A 412 -18.36 18.80 27.72
C LEU A 412 -18.56 18.42 29.20
N PRO A 413 -17.59 17.82 29.90
CA PRO A 413 -17.75 17.51 31.33
C PRO A 413 -17.92 18.73 32.22
N LEU A 414 -17.51 19.92 31.77
CA LEU A 414 -17.71 21.17 32.51
C LEU A 414 -19.19 21.47 32.79
N ARG A 415 -20.11 20.95 31.95
CA ARG A 415 -21.57 21.12 32.12
C ARG A 415 -22.31 19.81 32.36
N LEU A 416 -21.84 18.70 31.80
CA LEU A 416 -22.52 17.39 31.84
C LEU A 416 -21.91 16.42 32.87
N GLY A 417 -20.91 16.88 33.64
CA GLY A 417 -20.18 16.05 34.58
C GLY A 417 -19.52 14.85 33.89
N VAL A 418 -19.41 13.73 34.59
CA VAL A 418 -18.72 12.53 34.08
C VAL A 418 -19.33 11.98 32.79
N THR A 419 -20.65 12.12 32.58
CA THR A 419 -21.30 11.67 31.34
C THR A 419 -20.88 12.50 30.11
N GLY A 420 -20.41 13.73 30.32
CA GLY A 420 -19.90 14.61 29.26
C GLY A 420 -18.70 14.01 28.51
N ILE A 421 -17.90 13.16 29.18
CA ILE A 421 -16.76 12.47 28.57
C ILE A 421 -17.23 11.49 27.50
N PHE A 422 -18.39 10.86 27.71
CA PHE A 422 -18.97 9.91 26.74
C PHE A 422 -19.66 10.63 25.59
N TRP A 423 -20.29 11.78 25.85
CA TRP A 423 -20.85 12.66 24.82
C TRP A 423 -19.81 13.27 23.88
N ALA A 424 -18.53 13.29 24.28
CA ALA A 424 -17.44 13.77 23.44
C ALA A 424 -17.27 12.95 22.15
N ALA A 425 -17.57 11.65 22.17
CA ALA A 425 -17.48 10.79 20.99
C ALA A 425 -18.46 11.18 19.88
N PRO A 426 -19.80 11.17 20.09
CA PRO A 426 -20.74 11.56 19.04
C PRO A 426 -20.56 13.02 18.58
N ALA A 427 -20.12 13.93 19.46
CA ALA A 427 -19.78 15.30 19.08
C ALA A 427 -18.59 15.34 18.10
N ALA A 428 -17.51 14.62 18.40
CA ALA A 428 -16.34 14.50 17.54
C ALA A 428 -16.67 13.81 16.21
N ASP A 429 -17.45 12.73 16.25
CA ASP A 429 -17.83 11.94 15.08
C ASP A 429 -18.65 12.76 14.08
N THR A 430 -19.57 13.61 14.56
CA THR A 430 -20.39 14.49 13.72
C THR A 430 -19.53 15.47 12.92
N ILE A 431 -18.60 16.17 13.57
CA ILE A 431 -17.74 17.13 12.87
C ILE A 431 -16.76 16.41 11.95
N ALA A 432 -16.17 15.29 12.41
CA ALA A 432 -15.20 14.55 11.62
C ALA A 432 -15.80 13.95 10.35
N VAL A 433 -17.04 13.45 10.39
CA VAL A 433 -17.71 12.92 9.20
C VAL A 433 -18.09 14.03 8.23
N LEU A 434 -18.50 15.22 8.70
CA LEU A 434 -18.80 16.37 7.85
C LEU A 434 -17.56 16.82 7.06
N VAL A 435 -16.42 16.94 7.74
CA VAL A 435 -15.14 17.27 7.08
C VAL A 435 -14.75 16.17 6.10
N THR A 436 -14.87 14.90 6.50
CA THR A 436 -14.58 13.75 5.63
C THR A 436 -15.44 13.77 4.37
N PHE A 437 -16.73 14.05 4.51
CA PHE A 437 -17.67 14.14 3.40
C PHE A 437 -17.23 15.19 2.38
N PHE A 438 -16.88 16.41 2.84
CA PHE A 438 -16.41 17.47 1.95
C PHE A 438 -15.15 17.07 1.17
N PHE A 439 -14.15 16.48 1.85
CA PHE A 439 -12.94 15.99 1.20
C PHE A 439 -13.22 14.88 0.18
N MET A 440 -14.12 13.95 0.52
CA MET A 440 -14.48 12.83 -0.36
C MET A 440 -15.27 13.28 -1.58
N VAL A 441 -16.16 14.27 -1.46
CA VAL A 441 -16.87 14.86 -2.61
C VAL A 441 -15.90 15.53 -3.57
N ARG A 442 -14.93 16.29 -3.05
CA ARG A 442 -13.87 16.90 -3.88
C ARG A 442 -13.05 15.84 -4.61
N LEU A 443 -12.58 14.81 -3.88
CA LEU A 443 -11.84 13.71 -4.47
C LEU A 443 -12.65 12.95 -5.52
N TRP A 444 -13.95 12.75 -5.27
CA TRP A 444 -14.85 12.10 -6.22
C TRP A 444 -14.93 12.85 -7.55
N SER A 445 -15.00 14.19 -7.48
CA SER A 445 -14.93 15.05 -8.66
C SER A 445 -13.60 14.90 -9.39
N GLU A 446 -12.48 14.95 -8.68
CA GLU A 446 -11.13 14.78 -9.27
C GLU A 446 -10.96 13.42 -9.97
N LEU A 447 -11.46 12.34 -9.35
CA LEU A 447 -11.45 11.00 -9.94
C LEU A 447 -12.39 10.86 -11.15
N SER A 448 -13.44 11.67 -11.22
CA SER A 448 -14.39 11.67 -12.34
C SER A 448 -13.92 12.49 -13.55
N GLN A 449 -13.11 13.51 -13.30
CA GLN A 449 -12.60 14.43 -14.32
C GLN A 449 -11.28 13.98 -14.93
N ARG A 450 -10.54 13.10 -14.27
CA ARG A 450 -9.39 12.45 -14.89
C ARG A 450 -9.91 11.52 -15.97
N PRO A 451 -9.70 11.82 -17.27
CA PRO A 451 -10.00 10.85 -18.30
C PRO A 451 -9.28 9.57 -17.91
N ALA A 452 -10.00 8.45 -17.92
CA ALA A 452 -9.36 7.16 -17.88
C ALA A 452 -8.27 7.21 -18.97
N GLU A 453 -6.99 7.15 -18.60
CA GLU A 453 -5.94 6.99 -19.61
C GLU A 453 -6.39 5.83 -20.48
N GLU A 454 -6.62 6.16 -21.76
CA GLU A 454 -7.48 5.43 -22.68
C GLU A 454 -7.07 3.96 -22.73
N THR A 455 -7.70 3.15 -21.89
CA THR A 455 -7.60 1.69 -21.93
C THR A 455 -8.65 1.11 -22.89
N GLY A 456 -9.23 1.98 -23.73
CA GLY A 456 -10.27 1.67 -24.69
C GLY A 456 -10.37 2.66 -25.86
N MET A 457 -9.28 3.34 -26.24
CA MET A 457 -9.17 3.77 -27.63
C MET A 457 -8.83 2.53 -28.45
N ALA A 458 -9.55 2.29 -29.55
CA ALA A 458 -9.06 1.38 -30.58
C ALA A 458 -7.60 1.74 -30.85
N VAL A 459 -6.66 0.81 -30.62
CA VAL A 459 -5.24 1.13 -30.75
C VAL A 459 -4.96 1.68 -32.14
N LEU A 460 -5.70 1.18 -33.13
CA LEU A 460 -5.77 1.75 -34.46
C LEU A 460 -6.69 2.97 -34.47
N GLN A 461 -6.08 4.15 -34.46
CA GLN A 461 -6.80 5.39 -34.71
C GLN A 461 -7.01 5.54 -36.23
N PRO A 462 -8.25 5.79 -36.70
CA PRO A 462 -8.51 6.07 -38.10
C PRO A 462 -7.74 7.32 -38.51
N SER A 463 -7.11 7.27 -39.69
CA SER A 463 -6.32 8.38 -40.22
C SER A 463 -6.62 8.57 -41.70
N ARG A 464 -6.29 9.75 -42.21
CA ARG A 464 -6.37 10.04 -43.65
C ARG A 464 -5.33 9.25 -44.42
N THR A 465 -5.60 8.93 -45.69
CA THR A 465 -4.58 8.42 -46.61
C THR A 465 -3.50 9.47 -46.83
N GLY A 466 -2.24 9.07 -46.81
CA GLY A 466 -1.09 9.97 -46.99
C GLY A 466 0.22 9.30 -46.56
N ILE A 467 1.22 10.09 -46.18
CA ILE A 467 2.55 9.58 -45.82
C ILE A 467 2.56 8.88 -44.46
N ILE A 468 3.30 7.78 -44.37
CA ILE A 468 3.69 7.11 -43.14
C ILE A 468 5.13 7.51 -42.79
N LEU A 469 5.34 8.03 -41.59
CA LEU A 469 6.66 8.36 -41.08
C LEU A 469 7.19 7.23 -40.20
N THR A 470 8.40 6.77 -40.46
CA THR A 470 9.11 5.85 -39.55
C THR A 470 10.31 6.56 -38.94
N ILE A 471 10.50 6.41 -37.62
CA ILE A 471 11.58 7.06 -36.88
C ILE A 471 12.44 5.99 -36.19
N SER A 472 13.67 5.84 -36.66
CA SER A 472 14.76 5.18 -35.92
C SER A 472 15.55 6.22 -35.14
N ARG A 473 16.08 5.85 -33.96
CA ARG A 473 16.68 6.85 -33.06
C ARG A 473 17.70 6.31 -32.08
N GLU A 474 18.68 7.12 -31.79
CA GLU A 474 19.62 6.89 -30.69
C GLU A 474 18.98 7.04 -29.30
N HIS A 475 19.57 6.44 -28.27
CA HIS A 475 19.08 6.59 -26.90
C HIS A 475 19.45 7.98 -26.35
N GLY A 476 18.48 8.74 -25.83
CA GLY A 476 18.72 10.11 -25.35
C GLY A 476 18.61 11.22 -26.41
N SER A 477 18.32 10.89 -27.68
CA SER A 477 18.15 11.89 -28.76
C SER A 477 16.76 12.54 -28.83
N ALA A 478 15.95 12.44 -27.77
CA ALA A 478 14.56 12.91 -27.75
C ALA A 478 13.63 12.37 -28.87
N GLY A 479 14.03 11.37 -29.66
CA GLY A 479 13.27 10.96 -30.85
C GLY A 479 11.83 10.47 -30.60
N LYS A 480 11.47 10.01 -29.38
CA LYS A 480 10.05 9.74 -29.04
C LYS A 480 9.24 11.03 -28.98
N GLN A 481 9.78 12.04 -28.30
CA GLN A 481 9.15 13.36 -28.18
C GLN A 481 9.03 14.03 -29.55
N ILE A 482 10.08 13.97 -30.37
CA ILE A 482 10.06 14.51 -31.74
C ILE A 482 8.96 13.82 -32.56
N GLY A 483 8.84 12.49 -32.50
CA GLY A 483 7.77 11.77 -33.21
C GLY A 483 6.36 12.15 -32.75
N GLN A 484 6.17 12.46 -31.46
CA GLN A 484 4.89 12.95 -30.93
C GLN A 484 4.58 14.36 -31.44
N LEU A 485 5.57 15.26 -31.46
CA LEU A 485 5.43 16.62 -31.98
C LEU A 485 5.12 16.63 -33.48
N VAL A 486 5.75 15.75 -34.27
CA VAL A 486 5.44 15.61 -35.71
C VAL A 486 3.99 15.13 -35.90
N ALA A 487 3.57 14.12 -35.14
CA ALA A 487 2.21 13.61 -35.18
C ALA A 487 1.17 14.69 -34.83
N GLU A 488 1.44 15.49 -33.80
CA GLU A 488 0.60 16.62 -33.39
C GLU A 488 0.52 17.70 -34.48
N LYS A 489 1.65 18.15 -35.02
CA LYS A 489 1.70 19.19 -36.08
C LYS A 489 1.04 18.73 -37.38
N MET A 490 1.07 17.45 -37.68
CA MET A 490 0.50 16.87 -38.90
C MET A 490 -0.93 16.37 -38.72
N GLY A 491 -1.45 16.36 -37.48
CA GLY A 491 -2.78 15.83 -37.16
C GLY A 491 -2.93 14.35 -37.50
N ILE A 492 -1.90 13.54 -37.22
CA ILE A 492 -1.87 12.09 -37.53
C ILE A 492 -1.49 11.29 -36.27
N PRO A 493 -1.91 10.02 -36.13
CA PRO A 493 -1.61 9.21 -34.96
C PRO A 493 -0.11 8.85 -34.86
N CYS A 494 0.41 8.82 -33.63
CA CYS A 494 1.78 8.39 -33.33
C CYS A 494 1.76 7.03 -32.66
N TYR A 495 2.61 6.10 -33.08
CA TYR A 495 2.74 4.74 -32.59
C TYR A 495 4.17 4.48 -32.10
N TYR A 496 4.29 4.05 -30.84
CA TYR A 496 5.55 3.65 -30.24
C TYR A 496 5.50 2.19 -29.77
N LYS A 497 6.64 1.69 -29.29
CA LYS A 497 6.85 0.28 -28.90
C LYS A 497 5.68 -0.36 -28.13
N GLU A 498 5.16 0.31 -27.11
CA GLU A 498 4.08 -0.23 -26.28
C GLU A 498 2.72 -0.25 -27.00
N MET A 499 2.42 0.73 -27.85
CA MET A 499 1.17 0.77 -28.62
C MET A 499 1.17 -0.22 -29.78
N ILE A 500 2.32 -0.44 -30.43
CA ILE A 500 2.45 -1.52 -31.44
C ILE A 500 2.22 -2.89 -30.79
N ALA A 501 2.74 -3.11 -29.58
CA ALA A 501 2.50 -4.34 -28.84
C ALA A 501 1.02 -4.51 -28.44
N LEU A 502 0.32 -3.42 -28.13
CA LEU A 502 -1.10 -3.43 -27.83
C LEU A 502 -1.95 -3.70 -29.08
N ALA A 503 -1.59 -3.13 -30.24
CA ALA A 503 -2.21 -3.43 -31.53
C ALA A 503 -2.04 -4.90 -31.94
N ALA A 504 -0.87 -5.49 -31.66
CA ALA A 504 -0.63 -6.92 -31.85
C ALA A 504 -1.52 -7.77 -30.93
N LYS A 505 -1.82 -7.29 -29.72
CA LYS A 505 -2.71 -7.99 -28.77
C LYS A 505 -4.18 -7.94 -29.20
N GLU A 506 -4.68 -6.79 -29.64
CA GLU A 506 -6.07 -6.61 -30.12
C GLU A 506 -6.36 -7.37 -31.40
N SER A 507 -5.34 -7.65 -32.21
CA SER A 507 -5.47 -8.41 -33.45
C SER A 507 -5.58 -9.93 -33.28
N GLY A 508 -5.67 -10.43 -32.04
CA GLY A 508 -5.85 -11.86 -31.74
C GLY A 508 -4.54 -12.67 -31.70
N LEU A 509 -3.38 -12.03 -31.87
CA LEU A 509 -2.05 -12.68 -31.82
C LEU A 509 -1.55 -12.93 -30.37
N SER A 510 -2.45 -12.81 -29.38
CA SER A 510 -2.10 -12.71 -27.96
C SER A 510 -1.68 -14.02 -27.30
N LYS A 511 -1.94 -15.18 -27.91
CA LYS A 511 -1.49 -16.47 -27.38
C LYS A 511 -0.02 -16.76 -27.70
N GLU A 512 0.46 -16.40 -28.89
CA GLU A 512 1.85 -16.63 -29.30
C GLU A 512 2.83 -15.59 -28.74
N PHE A 513 2.38 -14.33 -28.58
CA PHE A 513 3.27 -13.22 -28.20
C PHE A 513 3.74 -13.22 -26.73
N ILE A 514 3.00 -13.89 -25.84
CA ILE A 514 3.21 -13.83 -24.38
C ILE A 514 4.29 -14.81 -23.89
N SER A 515 4.67 -15.82 -24.70
CA SER A 515 5.57 -16.89 -24.25
C SER A 515 7.05 -16.52 -24.20
N SER A 516 7.51 -15.45 -24.87
CA SER A 516 8.96 -15.23 -25.10
C SER A 516 9.56 -13.96 -24.45
N LEU A 517 8.79 -13.19 -23.68
CA LEU A 517 9.25 -11.88 -23.15
C LEU A 517 9.86 -11.91 -21.74
N ASN A 518 10.03 -13.09 -21.14
CA ASN A 518 10.54 -13.24 -19.77
C ASN A 518 11.86 -14.02 -19.73
N THR A 519 12.97 -13.37 -20.10
CA THR A 519 14.31 -13.80 -19.66
C THR A 519 15.31 -12.65 -19.83
N ASN A 520 15.81 -12.12 -18.72
CA ASN A 520 17.11 -11.47 -18.68
C ASN A 520 18.17 -12.58 -18.69
N GLU A 521 19.15 -12.58 -19.61
CA GLU A 521 20.58 -12.83 -19.33
C GLU A 521 21.48 -13.02 -20.58
N ASN A 522 22.74 -12.62 -20.41
CA ASN A 522 24.02 -12.90 -21.10
C ASN A 522 24.20 -12.81 -22.64
N MET A 523 25.29 -12.13 -23.03
CA MET A 523 25.67 -11.75 -24.40
C MET A 523 26.03 -12.93 -25.33
N ALA A 524 26.53 -14.04 -24.80
CA ALA A 524 27.04 -15.16 -25.61
C ALA A 524 25.94 -16.11 -26.15
N MET A 525 24.72 -16.03 -25.61
CA MET A 525 23.58 -16.89 -25.99
C MET A 525 22.67 -16.27 -27.06
N ARG A 526 23.01 -15.08 -27.60
CA ARG A 526 22.09 -14.24 -28.38
C ARG A 526 21.90 -14.70 -29.83
N GLU A 527 22.90 -15.32 -30.45
CA GLU A 527 22.76 -15.94 -31.78
C GLU A 527 21.92 -17.22 -31.73
N LEU A 528 22.00 -18.01 -30.65
CA LEU A 528 21.13 -19.16 -30.41
C LEU A 528 19.70 -18.77 -29.99
N TYR A 529 19.49 -17.58 -29.42
CA TYR A 529 18.15 -17.11 -29.03
C TYR A 529 17.31 -16.65 -30.23
N LEU A 530 17.95 -16.06 -31.25
CA LEU A 530 17.30 -15.56 -32.46
C LEU A 530 16.84 -16.69 -33.40
N SER A 531 17.30 -17.92 -33.20
CA SER A 531 16.87 -19.10 -33.94
C SER A 531 15.73 -19.88 -33.26
N THR A 532 15.21 -19.41 -32.12
CA THR A 532 14.06 -20.04 -31.47
C THR A 532 12.74 -19.63 -32.14
N GLU A 533 11.88 -20.62 -32.37
CA GLU A 533 10.59 -20.46 -33.05
C GLU A 533 9.70 -19.38 -32.40
N ALA A 534 9.77 -19.23 -31.08
CA ALA A 534 9.01 -18.22 -30.32
C ALA A 534 9.46 -16.77 -30.55
N VAL A 535 10.74 -16.54 -30.87
CA VAL A 535 11.25 -15.20 -31.22
C VAL A 535 10.88 -14.87 -32.66
N GLN A 536 10.98 -15.84 -33.58
CA GLN A 536 10.53 -15.71 -34.97
C GLN A 536 9.02 -15.37 -35.04
N GLN A 537 8.21 -16.01 -34.20
CA GLN A 537 6.78 -15.74 -34.08
C GLN A 537 6.49 -14.33 -33.53
N ALA A 538 7.22 -13.89 -32.49
CA ALA A 538 7.06 -12.55 -31.93
C ALA A 538 7.46 -11.42 -32.91
N VAL A 539 8.49 -11.66 -33.72
CA VAL A 539 8.89 -10.78 -34.83
C VAL A 539 7.80 -10.72 -35.89
N THR A 540 7.30 -11.88 -36.34
CA THR A 540 6.24 -11.98 -37.35
C THR A 540 4.95 -11.28 -36.89
N ALA A 541 4.59 -11.40 -35.61
CA ALA A 541 3.44 -10.71 -35.04
C ALA A 541 3.61 -9.17 -35.02
N GLN A 542 4.83 -8.69 -34.71
CA GLN A 542 5.14 -7.26 -34.76
C GLN A 542 5.09 -6.72 -36.20
N ASP A 543 5.63 -7.45 -37.17
CA ASP A 543 5.59 -7.07 -38.57
C ASP A 543 4.14 -6.92 -39.08
N LYS A 544 3.27 -7.88 -38.73
CA LYS A 544 1.84 -7.82 -39.05
C LYS A 544 1.15 -6.62 -38.40
N ALA A 545 1.48 -6.31 -37.14
CA ALA A 545 0.92 -5.16 -36.44
C ALA A 545 1.34 -3.83 -37.07
N ILE A 546 2.63 -3.68 -37.42
CA ILE A 546 3.17 -2.48 -38.08
C ILE A 546 2.50 -2.27 -39.45
N LYS A 547 2.35 -3.32 -40.25
CA LYS A 547 1.64 -3.25 -41.55
C LYS A 547 0.17 -2.89 -41.38
N ARG A 548 -0.50 -3.42 -40.35
CA ARG A 548 -1.91 -3.08 -40.06
C ARG A 548 -2.08 -1.61 -39.66
N ILE A 549 -1.17 -1.08 -38.85
CA ILE A 549 -1.13 0.35 -38.49
C ILE A 549 -0.95 1.20 -39.77
N ALA A 550 0.04 0.85 -40.61
CA ALA A 550 0.29 1.53 -41.87
C ALA A 550 -0.92 1.51 -42.83
N ASN A 551 -1.65 0.39 -42.90
CA ASN A 551 -2.84 0.26 -43.74
C ASN A 551 -4.05 1.06 -43.25
N THR A 552 -4.03 1.58 -42.01
CA THR A 552 -5.12 2.40 -41.46
C THR A 552 -5.03 3.86 -41.91
N GLY A 553 -3.89 4.28 -42.47
CA GLY A 553 -3.65 5.62 -43.01
C GLY A 553 -2.33 6.22 -42.54
N SER A 554 -2.16 7.53 -42.75
CA SER A 554 -1.00 8.30 -42.30
C SER A 554 -0.76 8.16 -40.81
N CYS A 555 0.48 7.87 -40.44
CA CYS A 555 0.86 7.71 -39.04
C CYS A 555 2.37 7.94 -38.85
N VAL A 556 2.77 8.14 -37.61
CA VAL A 556 4.18 8.14 -37.19
C VAL A 556 4.46 6.84 -36.45
N ILE A 557 5.48 6.08 -36.81
CA ILE A 557 5.88 4.83 -36.17
C ILE A 557 7.32 4.96 -35.67
N VAL A 558 7.52 4.87 -34.35
CA VAL A 558 8.84 5.06 -33.73
C VAL A 558 9.48 3.72 -33.33
N GLY A 559 10.53 3.34 -34.05
CA GLY A 559 11.40 2.19 -33.79
C GLY A 559 10.89 0.88 -34.38
N ARG A 560 11.28 -0.24 -33.74
CA ARG A 560 10.90 -1.62 -34.12
C ARG A 560 11.22 -2.01 -35.57
N ALA A 561 12.28 -1.44 -36.14
CA ALA A 561 12.67 -1.65 -37.54
C ALA A 561 11.51 -1.38 -38.54
N ALA A 562 10.57 -0.50 -38.18
CA ALA A 562 9.41 -0.18 -39.00
C ALA A 562 9.79 0.29 -40.41
N ASP A 563 10.92 0.99 -40.51
CA ASP A 563 11.56 1.42 -41.77
C ASP A 563 11.87 0.25 -42.71
N TYR A 564 12.31 -0.88 -42.17
CA TYR A 564 12.57 -2.11 -42.92
C TYR A 564 11.30 -2.92 -43.16
N VAL A 565 10.42 -3.03 -42.15
CA VAL A 565 9.15 -3.78 -42.26
C VAL A 565 8.25 -3.20 -43.36
N LEU A 566 8.25 -1.87 -43.51
CA LEU A 566 7.46 -1.14 -44.50
C LEU A 566 8.24 -0.81 -45.79
N ARG A 567 9.40 -1.44 -46.03
CA ARG A 567 10.27 -1.13 -47.19
C ARG A 567 9.60 -1.24 -48.57
N GLY A 568 8.53 -2.03 -48.69
CA GLY A 568 7.76 -2.21 -49.93
C GLY A 568 6.55 -1.28 -50.08
N TYR A 569 6.36 -0.33 -49.15
CA TYR A 569 5.29 0.67 -49.23
C TYR A 569 5.84 1.94 -49.91
N GLU A 570 5.10 2.48 -50.87
CA GLU A 570 5.54 3.64 -51.67
C GLU A 570 5.47 4.96 -50.89
N ASN A 571 4.55 5.08 -49.92
CA ASN A 571 4.26 6.28 -49.16
C ASN A 571 4.96 6.34 -47.79
N VAL A 572 6.18 5.81 -47.67
CA VAL A 572 6.94 5.79 -46.40
C VAL A 572 8.14 6.73 -46.43
N VAL A 573 8.26 7.57 -45.41
CA VAL A 573 9.45 8.39 -45.13
C VAL A 573 10.18 7.79 -43.93
N ARG A 574 11.47 7.49 -44.07
CA ARG A 574 12.31 6.91 -43.02
C ARG A 574 13.27 7.96 -42.50
N VAL A 575 13.19 8.22 -41.19
CA VAL A 575 13.99 9.23 -40.51
C VAL A 575 14.85 8.58 -39.45
N PHE A 576 16.12 8.98 -39.39
CA PHE A 576 17.03 8.62 -38.31
C PHE A 576 17.32 9.85 -37.44
N ILE A 577 17.08 9.74 -36.14
CA ILE A 577 17.33 10.83 -35.17
C ILE A 577 18.53 10.49 -34.30
N TYR A 578 19.58 11.30 -34.42
CA TYR A 578 20.82 11.19 -33.67
C TYR A 578 21.09 12.47 -32.85
N ALA A 579 22.09 12.43 -31.97
CA ALA A 579 22.59 13.63 -31.30
C ALA A 579 24.02 13.46 -30.77
N PRO A 580 24.74 14.55 -30.51
CA PRO A 580 26.02 14.52 -29.80
C PRO A 580 25.91 13.81 -28.45
N ALA A 581 26.95 13.04 -28.09
CA ALA A 581 26.98 12.25 -26.86
C ALA A 581 26.68 13.08 -25.59
N GLY A 582 27.22 14.31 -25.50
CA GLY A 582 26.97 15.20 -24.36
C GLY A 582 25.50 15.56 -24.19
N TYR A 583 24.82 15.90 -25.28
CA TYR A 583 23.38 16.21 -25.30
C TYR A 583 22.55 15.00 -24.87
N ARG A 584 22.89 13.82 -25.39
CA ARG A 584 22.19 12.57 -25.06
C ARG A 584 22.34 12.19 -23.59
N VAL A 585 23.54 12.34 -23.03
CA VAL A 585 23.80 12.07 -21.61
C VAL A 585 23.00 13.02 -20.73
N GLN A 586 22.99 14.33 -21.03
CA GLN A 586 22.19 15.31 -20.28
C GLN A 586 20.69 14.97 -20.30
N ASN A 587 20.15 14.58 -21.46
CA ASN A 587 18.75 14.17 -21.58
C ASN A 587 18.43 12.90 -20.78
N VAL A 588 19.32 11.91 -20.81
CA VAL A 588 19.16 10.67 -20.01
C VAL A 588 19.21 10.99 -18.53
N MET A 589 20.15 11.82 -18.08
CA MET A 589 20.23 12.27 -16.68
C MET A 589 18.96 13.01 -16.26
N LYS A 590 18.43 13.91 -17.10
CA LYS A 590 17.19 14.65 -16.83
C LYS A 590 15.96 13.74 -16.79
N MET A 591 15.91 12.70 -17.65
CA MET A 591 14.77 11.78 -17.73
C MET A 591 14.75 10.72 -16.62
N TYR A 592 15.91 10.18 -16.25
CA TYR A 592 16.00 9.03 -15.36
C TYR A 592 16.63 9.35 -14.00
N GLY A 593 17.18 10.56 -13.81
CA GLY A 593 17.90 10.94 -12.59
C GLY A 593 19.28 10.28 -12.46
N ASP A 594 19.80 9.71 -13.55
CA ASP A 594 21.06 8.96 -13.57
C ASP A 594 22.28 9.88 -13.35
N THR A 595 23.37 9.30 -12.84
CA THR A 595 24.69 9.95 -12.88
C THR A 595 25.25 9.97 -14.30
N GLN A 596 26.23 10.83 -14.58
CA GLN A 596 26.84 10.95 -15.92
C GLN A 596 27.41 9.60 -16.43
N GLU A 597 28.05 8.82 -15.57
CA GLU A 597 28.61 7.50 -15.92
C GLU A 597 27.50 6.45 -16.14
N GLN A 598 26.44 6.45 -15.34
CA GLN A 598 25.28 5.58 -15.56
C GLN A 598 24.57 5.92 -16.88
N GLY A 599 24.44 7.23 -17.20
CA GLY A 599 23.85 7.70 -18.45
C GLY A 599 24.63 7.22 -19.68
N LYS A 600 25.97 7.31 -19.66
CA LYS A 600 26.82 6.76 -20.74
C LYS A 600 26.64 5.25 -20.91
N LYS A 601 26.63 4.49 -19.82
CA LYS A 601 26.41 3.02 -19.85
C LYS A 601 25.03 2.65 -20.37
N SER A 602 24.00 3.39 -19.97
CA SER A 602 22.61 3.22 -20.42
C SER A 602 22.49 3.45 -21.93
N ILE A 603 23.11 4.52 -22.43
CA ILE A 603 23.21 4.83 -23.87
C ILE A 603 23.86 3.67 -24.64
N ALA A 604 25.08 3.27 -24.25
CA ALA A 604 25.82 2.23 -24.93
C ALA A 604 25.04 0.90 -24.97
N ARG A 605 24.46 0.51 -23.83
CA ARG A 605 23.65 -0.71 -23.72
C ARG A 605 22.40 -0.65 -24.60
N SER A 606 21.67 0.46 -24.58
CA SER A 606 20.42 0.61 -25.33
C SER A 606 20.67 0.63 -26.84
N ASP A 607 21.70 1.32 -27.29
CA ASP A 607 22.03 1.42 -28.72
C ASP A 607 22.57 0.10 -29.26
N ALA A 608 23.46 -0.58 -28.51
CA ALA A 608 23.92 -1.92 -28.88
C ALA A 608 22.75 -2.91 -28.98
N ALA A 609 21.75 -2.82 -28.08
CA ALA A 609 20.55 -3.63 -28.15
C ALA A 609 19.67 -3.31 -29.38
N ARG A 610 19.57 -2.04 -29.78
CA ARG A 610 18.83 -1.62 -30.99
C ARG A 610 19.54 -2.05 -32.26
N ALA A 611 20.86 -1.89 -32.32
CA ALA A 611 21.68 -2.32 -33.45
C ALA A 611 21.58 -3.83 -33.66
N ALA A 612 21.74 -4.62 -32.59
CA ALA A 612 21.62 -6.07 -32.65
C ALA A 612 20.23 -6.52 -33.09
N TYR A 613 19.17 -5.91 -32.53
CA TYR A 613 17.79 -6.19 -32.94
C TYR A 613 17.58 -5.85 -34.42
N TYR A 614 17.95 -4.64 -34.86
CA TYR A 614 17.78 -4.22 -36.24
C TYR A 614 18.52 -5.16 -37.21
N LYS A 615 19.79 -5.49 -36.92
CA LYS A 615 20.59 -6.44 -37.71
C LYS A 615 19.94 -7.81 -37.81
N SER A 616 19.34 -8.31 -36.73
CA SER A 616 18.63 -9.60 -36.75
C SER A 616 17.38 -9.60 -37.63
N ILE A 617 16.72 -8.45 -37.82
CA ILE A 617 15.49 -8.33 -38.61
C ILE A 617 15.80 -7.98 -40.07
N SER A 618 16.69 -7.02 -40.30
CA SER A 618 16.95 -6.44 -41.62
C SER A 618 18.18 -7.02 -42.33
N GLY A 619 19.09 -7.64 -41.59
CA GLY A 619 20.43 -7.98 -42.05
C GLY A 619 21.34 -6.76 -42.28
N ARG A 620 20.86 -5.54 -42.02
CA ARG A 620 21.56 -4.28 -42.29
C ARG A 620 22.13 -3.65 -41.01
N GLU A 621 23.06 -2.72 -41.19
CA GLU A 621 23.58 -1.93 -40.08
C GLU A 621 22.58 -0.84 -39.65
N TRP A 622 22.42 -0.71 -38.34
CA TRP A 622 21.51 0.28 -37.76
C TRP A 622 22.21 1.64 -37.67
N GLY A 623 21.58 2.65 -38.26
CA GLY A 623 22.10 4.02 -38.27
C GLY A 623 22.93 4.37 -39.51
N ASP A 624 23.05 3.47 -40.49
CA ASP A 624 23.60 3.80 -41.81
C ASP A 624 22.73 4.87 -42.49
N PRO A 625 23.26 6.07 -42.79
CA PRO A 625 22.50 7.15 -43.41
C PRO A 625 21.84 6.77 -44.73
N HIS A 626 22.40 5.83 -45.50
CA HIS A 626 21.83 5.39 -46.78
C HIS A 626 20.50 4.61 -46.62
N GLY A 627 20.18 4.18 -45.40
CA GLY A 627 18.92 3.54 -45.07
C GLY A 627 17.75 4.50 -44.81
N TYR A 628 18.00 5.81 -44.79
CA TYR A 628 17.03 6.82 -44.37
C TYR A 628 16.94 7.96 -45.39
N GLU A 629 15.74 8.49 -45.61
CA GLU A 629 15.54 9.70 -46.42
C GLU A 629 16.01 10.98 -45.71
N LEU A 630 16.01 10.98 -44.38
CA LEU A 630 16.42 12.14 -43.58
C LEU A 630 17.11 11.69 -42.29
N CYS A 631 18.30 12.24 -42.03
CA CYS A 631 19.01 12.09 -40.75
C CYS A 631 19.00 13.44 -40.03
N VAL A 632 18.45 13.48 -38.82
CA VAL A 632 18.24 14.73 -38.07
C VAL A 632 19.04 14.71 -36.78
N ASP A 633 19.90 15.72 -36.61
CA ASP A 633 20.55 16.01 -35.33
C ASP A 633 19.55 16.71 -34.40
N SER A 634 19.13 16.01 -33.35
CA SER A 634 18.16 16.51 -32.37
C SER A 634 18.69 17.59 -31.42
N SER A 635 20.00 17.88 -31.43
CA SER A 635 20.60 18.94 -30.59
C SER A 635 20.13 20.35 -30.95
N ILE A 636 19.57 20.54 -32.16
CA ILE A 636 18.89 21.80 -32.56
C ILE A 636 17.59 22.06 -31.77
N GLY A 637 17.14 21.10 -30.96
CA GLY A 637 15.92 21.17 -30.16
C GLY A 637 14.78 20.36 -30.78
N ALA A 638 13.98 19.73 -29.92
CA ALA A 638 12.91 18.82 -30.35
C ALA A 638 11.87 19.48 -31.27
N GLU A 639 11.56 20.76 -31.05
CA GLU A 639 10.60 21.49 -31.87
C GLU A 639 11.12 21.87 -33.26
N ALA A 640 12.38 22.31 -33.33
CA ALA A 640 13.04 22.60 -34.61
C ALA A 640 13.19 21.31 -35.43
N ALA A 641 13.63 20.22 -34.79
CA ALA A 641 13.74 18.90 -35.43
C ALA A 641 12.38 18.38 -35.93
N ALA A 642 11.31 18.53 -35.14
CA ALA A 642 9.96 18.14 -35.57
C ALA A 642 9.47 18.98 -36.75
N SER A 643 9.74 20.28 -36.74
CA SER A 643 9.33 21.19 -37.82
C SER A 643 10.06 20.87 -39.13
N LEU A 644 11.35 20.56 -39.07
CA LEU A 644 12.14 20.09 -40.23
C LEU A 644 11.56 18.81 -40.84
N ILE A 645 11.20 17.83 -40.01
CA ILE A 645 10.59 16.57 -40.47
C ILE A 645 9.21 16.84 -41.10
N CYS A 646 8.40 17.71 -40.50
CA CYS A 646 7.09 18.07 -41.06
C CYS A 646 7.21 18.75 -42.42
N GLU A 647 8.18 19.66 -42.58
CA GLU A 647 8.45 20.34 -43.85
C GLU A 647 8.87 19.34 -44.93
N TYR A 648 9.80 18.44 -44.61
CA TYR A 648 10.18 17.36 -45.51
C TYR A 648 8.99 16.48 -45.92
N MET A 649 8.14 16.10 -44.97
CA MET A 649 6.94 15.31 -45.26
C MET A 649 5.96 16.04 -46.19
N ARG A 650 5.77 17.36 -46.04
CA ARG A 650 4.88 18.14 -46.90
C ARG A 650 5.37 18.26 -48.35
N HIS A 651 6.67 18.13 -48.59
CA HIS A 651 7.22 18.15 -49.95
C HIS A 651 7.10 16.79 -50.67
N ARG A 652 6.84 15.72 -49.93
CA ARG A 652 6.90 14.34 -50.44
C ARG A 652 5.52 13.69 -50.64
N GLY A 653 4.43 14.37 -50.28
CA GLY A 653 3.07 13.87 -50.33
C GLY A 653 2.12 14.99 -50.70
#